data_AF-A0A9J6C8Y5-F1
#
_entry.id   AF-A0A9J6C8Y5-F1
#
_cell.length_a   1.000
_cell.length_b   1.000
_cell.length_c   1.000
_cell.angle_alpha   90.00
_cell.angle_beta   90.00
_cell.angle_gamma   90.00
#
_symmetry.space_group_name_H-M   'P 1'
#
loop_
_entity.id
_entity.type
_entity.pdbx_description
1 polymer ?
#
loop_
_entity_poly.entity_id
_entity_poly.type
_entity_poly.pdbx_seq_one_letter_code
_entity_poly.pdbx_strand_id
1 'polypeptide(L)'
;MDFNIRHDYLKQKLDILGYSSHQLPISAIPLVSEILDDLIQTTESLKSNKDELNRLIEEKKAWELGNEVYKCDNSKLLQEVNRLKLELLNKEKSIQIENADLKRKIRNLSLDKKALEEKCFELNQAMYQINQSDRSKGKKSIKPFISTVRGKDQFPDISGDIKDKPCGCTSSVNANTKKSISITKEIEKIKSELKHAEDLIAILKKQEAEKEREIQRLSCLFVGGRPVNALAKDCCYKDVSKITEDISVLQREKIELTAKLTEYDDRHEKLFQKWKQQKEKIKNLESQLKEISDAALYVEREANLRIKNQKIHIEELKENLHKNGSSIPQEIKDLKRTVKEKIKQEQKHLFEIEYLKNKLKQFEQQSSSKNSELVTELIKERDLLQNKLEIIDNGNQNKNHEDNCNVHQIYTQLKEKEAEICRLQEMICDLKSNKMSHHHQHAGALTVTNSLRRVECERDCALGKAQELKMENDSLNDKIKVLQDSKINDTKRIIKLEENITKLKLEIKDLQESKNPAFNTIKQLREENCELQIKLRSSDEDYKKLNATYNQIKILSQQTENVLMNVQNQLEFTKCELTERESQICCLNKSIDCLKEQIEKYTNEISKLKNDKSTIEREKEFYAMTLDKRNEKLHSVESKMESAMCLKESNRTMRIKIDDLNCEIKRLESIVCDTRSENQCLCKQLETTKHHLTNAIHENGRMSDELAAITAELNATKKCLNDSQKESEIIKSKLQSYIHEIERIDGLIAMKDNDRKQTLCQYKDLECQFKSLDQESCESKRIISEYEEQIKILTGQLKAKDVDIESLEKQLIDISTEIDLIRSENMKLHVELEAQRNLCEKLDIQKEKQKAELIEYQLSCKELLEKNDKLREEILILREMGGGDTNTHVSGSYHPTM
;
A
#
# COMPACT_ATOMS: atom_id res chain seq x y z
N MET A 1 -8.41 -120.81 -13.33
CA MET A 1 -6.96 -120.76 -13.01
C MET A 1 -6.52 -122.15 -12.60
N ASP A 2 -5.23 -122.46 -12.76
CA ASP A 2 -4.66 -123.68 -12.22
C ASP A 2 -4.74 -123.72 -10.69
N PHE A 3 -4.85 -124.91 -10.11
CA PHE A 3 -5.15 -125.05 -8.68
C PHE A 3 -4.06 -124.44 -7.79
N ASN A 4 -2.79 -124.65 -8.17
CA ASN A 4 -1.63 -124.06 -7.50
C ASN A 4 -1.63 -122.52 -7.59
N ILE A 5 -2.06 -121.93 -8.71
CA ILE A 5 -2.13 -120.47 -8.88
C ILE A 5 -3.14 -119.85 -7.90
N ARG A 6 -4.28 -120.50 -7.64
CA ARG A 6 -5.24 -120.02 -6.62
C ARG A 6 -4.71 -120.22 -5.19
N HIS A 7 -3.91 -121.27 -4.93
CA HIS A 7 -3.22 -121.46 -3.65
C HIS A 7 -2.20 -120.35 -3.36
N ASP A 8 -1.29 -120.08 -4.29
CA ASP A 8 -0.25 -119.06 -4.15
C ASP A 8 -0.86 -117.65 -4.02
N TYR A 9 -1.90 -117.33 -4.81
CA TYR A 9 -2.62 -116.06 -4.71
C TYR A 9 -3.30 -115.85 -3.35
N LEU A 10 -4.02 -116.87 -2.84
CA LEU A 10 -4.67 -116.79 -1.54
C LEU A 10 -3.66 -116.70 -0.40
N LYS A 11 -2.55 -117.44 -0.50
CA LYS A 11 -1.45 -117.34 0.45
C LYS A 11 -0.86 -115.93 0.47
N GLN A 12 -0.54 -115.35 -0.69
CA GLN A 12 -0.03 -113.97 -0.77
C GLN A 12 -1.01 -112.94 -0.17
N LYS A 13 -2.33 -113.11 -0.38
CA LYS A 13 -3.35 -112.25 0.22
C LYS A 13 -3.45 -112.41 1.74
N LEU A 14 -3.37 -113.63 2.25
CA LEU A 14 -3.31 -113.92 3.69
C LEU A 14 -2.02 -113.38 4.33
N ASP A 15 -0.88 -113.47 3.65
CA ASP A 15 0.40 -112.90 4.09
C ASP A 15 0.29 -111.38 4.26
N ILE A 16 -0.37 -110.68 3.32
CA ILE A 16 -0.64 -109.24 3.37
C ILE A 16 -1.60 -108.88 4.53
N LEU A 17 -2.54 -109.77 4.87
CA LEU A 17 -3.43 -109.62 6.03
C LEU A 17 -2.77 -110.06 7.36
N GLY A 18 -1.49 -110.44 7.35
CA GLY A 18 -0.71 -110.79 8.54
C GLY A 18 -0.77 -112.26 8.98
N TYR A 19 -1.41 -113.14 8.20
CA TYR A 19 -1.57 -114.57 8.52
C TYR A 19 -0.37 -115.45 8.07
N SER A 20 0.82 -114.86 7.95
CA SER A 20 1.99 -115.39 7.22
C SER A 20 2.64 -116.66 7.80
N SER A 21 2.11 -117.17 8.92
CA SER A 21 2.65 -118.30 9.68
C SER A 21 1.93 -119.63 9.47
N HIS A 22 0.82 -119.66 8.71
CA HIS A 22 -0.04 -120.83 8.56
C HIS A 22 0.08 -121.47 7.16
N GLN A 23 0.37 -122.78 7.11
CA GLN A 23 0.30 -123.54 5.86
C GLN A 23 -1.16 -123.75 5.46
N LEU A 24 -1.65 -123.00 4.46
CA LEU A 24 -2.99 -123.17 3.89
C LEU A 24 -3.15 -124.59 3.31
N PRO A 25 -4.00 -125.47 3.87
CA PRO A 25 -4.17 -126.83 3.34
C PRO A 25 -4.91 -126.83 2.01
N ILE A 26 -4.54 -127.77 1.12
CA ILE A 26 -5.14 -127.96 -0.21
C ILE A 26 -6.68 -128.06 -0.14
N SER A 27 -7.23 -128.75 0.86
CA SER A 27 -8.67 -128.90 1.07
C SER A 27 -9.40 -127.63 1.53
N ALA A 28 -8.69 -126.65 2.11
CA ALA A 28 -9.28 -125.43 2.65
C ALA A 28 -9.36 -124.28 1.63
N ILE A 29 -8.63 -124.38 0.51
CA ILE A 29 -8.54 -123.35 -0.55
C ILE A 29 -9.90 -122.78 -0.99
N PRO A 30 -10.95 -123.60 -1.25
CA PRO A 30 -12.23 -123.04 -1.69
C PRO A 30 -12.86 -122.16 -0.61
N LEU A 31 -13.01 -122.69 0.60
CA LEU A 31 -13.61 -121.98 1.74
C LEU A 31 -12.86 -120.70 2.10
N VAL A 32 -11.52 -120.74 2.04
CA VAL A 32 -10.66 -119.58 2.33
C VAL A 32 -10.72 -118.53 1.22
N SER A 33 -11.02 -118.90 -0.03
CA SER A 33 -11.33 -117.90 -1.06
C SER A 33 -12.64 -117.20 -0.75
N GLU A 34 -13.74 -117.94 -0.63
CA GLU A 34 -15.07 -117.31 -0.45
C GLU A 34 -15.09 -116.40 0.79
N ILE A 35 -14.45 -116.80 1.91
CA ILE A 35 -14.31 -115.95 3.12
C ILE A 35 -13.46 -114.70 2.87
N LEU A 36 -12.40 -114.77 2.06
CA LEU A 36 -11.59 -113.61 1.70
C LEU A 36 -12.35 -112.67 0.76
N ASP A 37 -13.05 -113.23 -0.21
CA ASP A 37 -13.83 -112.51 -1.21
C ASP A 37 -15.04 -111.80 -0.53
N ASP A 38 -15.72 -112.46 0.42
CA ASP A 38 -16.71 -111.85 1.34
C ASP A 38 -16.11 -110.72 2.20
N LEU A 39 -14.91 -110.92 2.75
CA LEU A 39 -14.24 -109.92 3.60
C LEU A 39 -13.85 -108.67 2.80
N ILE A 40 -13.43 -108.84 1.54
CA ILE A 40 -13.18 -107.73 0.62
C ILE A 40 -14.49 -107.01 0.32
N GLN A 41 -15.54 -107.72 -0.11
CA GLN A 41 -16.83 -107.13 -0.45
C GLN A 41 -17.46 -106.35 0.73
N THR A 42 -17.41 -106.90 1.94
CA THR A 42 -17.91 -106.24 3.15
C THR A 42 -17.06 -105.03 3.56
N THR A 43 -15.74 -105.07 3.38
CA THR A 43 -14.85 -103.93 3.62
C THR A 43 -15.08 -102.80 2.61
N GLU A 44 -15.24 -103.12 1.33
CA GLU A 44 -15.56 -102.15 0.28
C GLU A 44 -16.97 -101.55 0.48
N SER A 45 -17.96 -102.36 0.87
CA SER A 45 -19.30 -101.89 1.23
C SER A 45 -19.28 -100.94 2.43
N LEU A 46 -18.53 -101.27 3.49
CA LEU A 46 -18.38 -100.41 4.66
C LEU A 46 -17.68 -99.09 4.32
N LYS A 47 -16.69 -99.12 3.42
CA LYS A 47 -16.03 -97.92 2.91
C LYS A 47 -17.00 -97.05 2.11
N SER A 48 -17.76 -97.63 1.18
CA SER A 48 -18.79 -96.93 0.40
C SER A 48 -19.82 -96.25 1.31
N ASN A 49 -20.35 -96.99 2.29
CA ASN A 49 -21.33 -96.47 3.26
C ASN A 49 -20.75 -95.33 4.12
N LYS A 50 -19.45 -95.38 4.45
CA LYS A 50 -18.76 -94.31 5.18
C LYS A 50 -18.57 -93.06 4.32
N ASP A 51 -18.18 -93.24 3.06
CA ASP A 51 -17.99 -92.13 2.13
C ASP A 51 -19.34 -91.47 1.77
N GLU A 52 -20.42 -92.24 1.68
CA GLU A 52 -21.79 -91.73 1.54
C GLU A 52 -22.29 -91.01 2.81
N LEU A 53 -22.06 -91.57 4.00
CA LEU A 53 -22.37 -90.90 5.27
C LEU A 53 -21.64 -89.55 5.41
N ASN A 54 -20.37 -89.47 4.99
CA ASN A 54 -19.62 -88.22 4.97
C ASN A 54 -20.27 -87.19 4.03
N ARG A 55 -20.67 -87.59 2.82
CA ARG A 55 -21.41 -86.72 1.88
C ARG A 55 -22.72 -86.22 2.48
N LEU A 56 -23.52 -87.09 3.11
CA LEU A 56 -24.76 -86.70 3.78
C LEU A 56 -24.53 -85.74 4.95
N ILE A 57 -23.40 -85.85 5.67
CA ILE A 57 -23.01 -84.91 6.73
C ILE A 57 -22.59 -83.55 6.14
N GLU A 58 -21.91 -83.53 4.99
CA GLU A 58 -21.55 -82.29 4.28
C GLU A 58 -22.78 -81.61 3.65
N GLU A 59 -23.67 -82.38 3.03
CA GLU A 59 -24.94 -81.90 2.51
C GLU A 59 -25.82 -81.33 3.64
N LYS A 60 -25.92 -82.04 4.78
CA LYS A 60 -26.61 -81.53 5.97
C LYS A 60 -26.04 -80.18 6.43
N LYS A 61 -24.72 -79.99 6.46
CA LYS A 61 -24.10 -78.70 6.80
C LYS A 61 -24.45 -77.61 5.78
N ALA A 62 -24.53 -77.94 4.50
CA ALA A 62 -24.96 -77.00 3.45
C ALA A 62 -26.44 -76.61 3.63
N TRP A 63 -27.33 -77.56 3.95
CA TRP A 63 -28.73 -77.28 4.30
C TRP A 63 -28.86 -76.45 5.59
N GLU A 64 -28.07 -76.72 6.62
CA GLU A 64 -28.04 -75.93 7.86
C GLU A 64 -27.55 -74.50 7.60
N LEU A 65 -26.53 -74.31 6.75
CA LEU A 65 -26.04 -72.99 6.34
C LEU A 65 -27.06 -72.22 5.48
N GLY A 66 -27.76 -72.89 4.56
CA GLY A 66 -28.87 -72.29 3.82
C GLY A 66 -30.02 -71.85 4.72
N ASN A 67 -30.28 -72.60 5.80
CA ASN A 67 -31.28 -72.26 6.81
C ASN A 67 -30.88 -71.05 7.69
N GLU A 68 -29.58 -70.72 7.84
CA GLU A 68 -29.16 -69.51 8.56
C GLU A 68 -29.69 -68.22 7.91
N VAL A 69 -29.82 -68.18 6.57
CA VAL A 69 -30.42 -67.03 5.88
C VAL A 69 -31.87 -66.83 6.35
N TYR A 70 -32.67 -67.90 6.37
CA TYR A 70 -34.05 -67.86 6.87
C TYR A 70 -34.14 -67.56 8.37
N LYS A 71 -33.19 -68.00 9.20
CA LYS A 71 -33.12 -67.60 10.63
C LYS A 71 -32.82 -66.11 10.79
N CYS A 72 -31.85 -65.58 10.05
CA CYS A 72 -31.52 -64.16 10.03
C CYS A 72 -32.71 -63.32 9.56
N ASP A 73 -33.39 -63.71 8.48
CA ASP A 73 -34.52 -62.96 7.94
C ASP A 73 -35.77 -63.08 8.83
N ASN A 74 -36.04 -64.25 9.44
CA ASN A 74 -37.05 -64.37 10.48
C ASN A 74 -36.73 -63.50 11.71
N SER A 75 -35.45 -63.35 12.09
CA SER A 75 -35.04 -62.44 13.17
C SER A 75 -35.26 -60.97 12.79
N LYS A 76 -34.96 -60.56 11.55
CA LYS A 76 -35.26 -59.21 11.04
C LYS A 76 -36.76 -58.95 11.02
N LEU A 77 -37.55 -59.91 10.51
CA LEU A 77 -39.02 -59.82 10.47
C LEU A 77 -39.62 -59.76 11.87
N LEU A 78 -39.10 -60.51 12.85
CA LEU A 78 -39.53 -60.41 14.25
C LEU A 78 -39.19 -59.04 14.86
N GLN A 79 -37.99 -58.49 14.59
CA GLN A 79 -37.63 -57.14 15.02
C GLN A 79 -38.56 -56.08 14.40
N GLU A 80 -38.85 -56.20 13.10
CA GLU A 80 -39.71 -55.28 12.35
C GLU A 80 -41.19 -55.37 12.78
N VAL A 81 -41.72 -56.58 12.96
CA VAL A 81 -43.07 -56.81 13.52
C VAL A 81 -43.18 -56.24 14.94
N ASN A 82 -42.15 -56.41 15.77
CA ASN A 82 -42.13 -55.80 17.11
C ASN A 82 -42.05 -54.26 17.05
N ARG A 83 -41.24 -53.68 16.14
CA ARG A 83 -41.17 -52.22 15.90
C ARG A 83 -42.52 -51.66 15.46
N LEU A 84 -43.13 -52.26 14.43
CA LEU A 84 -44.44 -51.87 13.91
C LEU A 84 -45.55 -52.05 14.97
N LYS A 85 -45.48 -53.10 15.79
CA LYS A 85 -46.41 -53.32 16.91
C LYS A 85 -46.28 -52.23 17.98
N LEU A 86 -45.06 -51.81 18.33
CA LEU A 86 -44.81 -50.71 19.25
C LEU A 86 -45.28 -49.36 18.68
N GLU A 87 -45.05 -49.11 17.39
CA GLU A 87 -45.51 -47.88 16.71
C GLU A 87 -47.04 -47.81 16.60
N LEU A 88 -47.70 -48.90 16.25
CA LEU A 88 -49.17 -49.00 16.23
C LEU A 88 -49.73 -48.77 17.63
N LEU A 89 -49.16 -49.43 18.65
CA LEU A 89 -49.57 -49.27 20.05
C LEU A 89 -49.31 -47.85 20.59
N ASN A 90 -48.25 -47.16 20.12
CA ASN A 90 -48.01 -45.75 20.46
C ASN A 90 -48.96 -44.79 19.73
N LYS A 91 -49.29 -45.05 18.46
CA LYS A 91 -50.34 -44.32 17.72
C LYS A 91 -51.71 -44.50 18.39
N GLU A 92 -52.06 -45.71 18.83
CA GLU A 92 -53.31 -45.97 19.54
C GLU A 92 -53.39 -45.19 20.86
N LYS A 93 -52.32 -45.15 21.67
CA LYS A 93 -52.26 -44.30 22.88
C LYS A 93 -52.48 -42.82 22.56
N SER A 94 -51.82 -42.30 21.53
CA SER A 94 -51.95 -40.90 21.12
C SER A 94 -53.40 -40.58 20.75
N ILE A 95 -54.04 -41.44 19.94
CA ILE A 95 -55.43 -41.30 19.52
C ILE A 95 -56.39 -41.44 20.72
N GLN A 96 -56.14 -42.35 21.68
CA GLN A 96 -56.95 -42.48 22.89
C GLN A 96 -56.90 -41.21 23.76
N ILE A 97 -55.71 -40.62 23.95
CA ILE A 97 -55.52 -39.36 24.71
C ILE A 97 -56.17 -38.18 23.99
N GLU A 98 -55.89 -38.02 22.69
CA GLU A 98 -56.50 -36.96 21.87
C GLU A 98 -58.03 -37.04 21.87
N ASN A 99 -58.61 -38.24 21.85
CA ASN A 99 -60.05 -38.43 22.01
C ASN A 99 -60.57 -38.02 23.40
N ALA A 100 -59.78 -38.17 24.48
CA ALA A 100 -60.15 -37.68 25.81
C ALA A 100 -60.09 -36.13 25.91
N ASP A 101 -59.13 -35.50 25.24
CA ASP A 101 -59.03 -34.05 25.11
C ASP A 101 -60.15 -33.47 24.23
N LEU A 102 -60.44 -34.08 23.09
CA LEU A 102 -61.56 -33.69 22.22
C LEU A 102 -62.90 -33.86 22.95
N LYS A 103 -63.09 -34.94 23.73
CA LYS A 103 -64.27 -35.10 24.61
C LYS A 103 -64.35 -34.01 25.68
N ARG A 104 -63.25 -33.63 26.34
CA ARG A 104 -63.21 -32.47 27.26
C ARG A 104 -63.60 -31.17 26.55
N LYS A 105 -63.06 -30.92 25.37
CA LYS A 105 -63.33 -29.72 24.55
C LYS A 105 -64.78 -29.65 24.11
N ILE A 106 -65.38 -30.77 23.67
CA ILE A 106 -66.81 -30.87 23.34
C ILE A 106 -67.68 -30.65 24.59
N ARG A 107 -67.32 -31.22 25.74
CA ARG A 107 -68.04 -30.98 27.00
C ARG A 107 -68.03 -29.50 27.38
N ASN A 108 -66.87 -28.82 27.30
CA ASN A 108 -66.75 -27.39 27.59
C ASN A 108 -67.57 -26.55 26.60
N LEU A 109 -67.42 -26.76 25.29
CA LEU A 109 -68.19 -26.03 24.27
C LEU A 109 -69.70 -26.26 24.40
N SER A 110 -70.14 -27.42 24.91
CA SER A 110 -71.55 -27.68 25.21
C SER A 110 -72.04 -26.95 26.47
N LEU A 111 -71.18 -26.65 27.44
CA LEU A 111 -71.51 -25.79 28.59
C LEU A 111 -71.56 -24.32 28.15
N ASP A 112 -70.57 -23.86 27.38
CA ASP A 112 -70.54 -22.51 26.81
C ASP A 112 -71.76 -22.25 25.92
N LYS A 113 -72.15 -23.22 25.08
CA LYS A 113 -73.38 -23.16 24.27
C LYS A 113 -74.62 -22.97 25.14
N LYS A 114 -74.83 -23.80 26.17
CA LYS A 114 -75.97 -23.65 27.09
C LYS A 114 -75.96 -22.30 27.80
N ALA A 115 -74.79 -21.88 28.28
CA ALA A 115 -74.60 -20.60 28.95
C ALA A 115 -74.88 -19.37 28.05
N LEU A 116 -74.79 -19.53 26.72
CA LEU A 116 -75.20 -18.54 25.73
C LEU A 116 -76.70 -18.65 25.40
N GLU A 117 -77.25 -19.87 25.25
CA GLU A 117 -78.69 -20.10 25.02
C GLU A 117 -79.54 -19.55 26.18
N GLU A 118 -79.14 -19.77 27.43
CA GLU A 118 -79.71 -19.15 28.64
C GLU A 118 -79.71 -17.62 28.54
N LYS A 119 -78.56 -17.03 28.18
CA LYS A 119 -78.40 -15.57 28.10
C LYS A 119 -79.21 -14.96 26.95
N CYS A 120 -79.37 -15.68 25.84
CA CYS A 120 -80.27 -15.31 24.76
C CYS A 120 -81.74 -15.41 25.19
N PHE A 121 -82.10 -16.39 26.02
CA PHE A 121 -83.44 -16.49 26.61
C PHE A 121 -83.73 -15.34 27.59
N GLU A 122 -82.79 -15.00 28.49
CA GLU A 122 -82.87 -13.82 29.36
C GLU A 122 -83.08 -12.52 28.56
N LEU A 123 -82.28 -12.31 27.50
CA LEU A 123 -82.40 -11.14 26.63
C LEU A 123 -83.74 -11.09 25.88
N ASN A 124 -84.23 -12.22 25.36
CA ASN A 124 -85.52 -12.30 24.70
C ASN A 124 -86.69 -12.04 25.68
N GLN A 125 -86.57 -12.51 26.93
CA GLN A 125 -87.56 -12.24 27.97
C GLN A 125 -87.57 -10.76 28.38
N ALA A 126 -86.41 -10.12 28.50
CA ALA A 126 -86.30 -8.67 28.74
C ALA A 126 -86.89 -7.85 27.59
N MET A 127 -86.60 -8.23 26.33
CA MET A 127 -87.21 -7.61 25.14
C MET A 127 -88.73 -7.77 25.12
N TYR A 128 -89.25 -8.93 25.54
CA TYR A 128 -90.70 -9.16 25.65
C TYR A 128 -91.37 -8.29 26.72
N GLN A 129 -90.69 -8.04 27.85
CA GLN A 129 -91.18 -7.13 28.89
C GLN A 129 -91.23 -5.67 28.40
N ILE A 130 -90.18 -5.19 27.72
CA ILE A 130 -90.13 -3.85 27.11
C ILE A 130 -91.30 -3.67 26.11
N ASN A 131 -91.54 -4.68 25.27
CA ASN A 131 -92.64 -4.68 24.29
C ASN A 131 -94.06 -4.76 24.92
N GLN A 132 -94.20 -5.02 26.22
CA GLN A 132 -95.48 -4.92 26.92
C GLN A 132 -95.75 -3.49 27.43
N SER A 133 -94.72 -2.77 27.90
CA SER A 133 -94.85 -1.37 28.36
C SER A 133 -95.39 -0.42 27.28
N ASP A 134 -95.08 -0.66 26.01
CA ASP A 134 -95.54 0.17 24.88
C ASP A 134 -96.98 -0.13 24.41
N ARG A 135 -97.62 -1.22 24.89
CA ARG A 135 -98.93 -1.66 24.38
C ARG A 135 -100.14 -0.99 25.05
N SER A 136 -99.94 -0.10 26.03
CA SER A 136 -101.02 0.53 26.82
C SER A 136 -101.29 2.02 26.49
N LYS A 137 -101.11 2.46 25.24
CA LYS A 137 -101.77 3.68 24.71
C LYS A 137 -102.41 3.40 23.35
N GLY A 138 -103.74 3.45 23.32
CA GLY A 138 -104.54 3.09 22.15
C GLY A 138 -104.63 4.18 21.07
N LYS A 139 -104.97 3.73 19.85
CA LYS A 139 -105.25 4.53 18.65
C LYS A 139 -106.16 5.74 18.92
N LYS A 140 -105.84 6.89 18.32
CA LYS A 140 -106.84 7.83 17.79
C LYS A 140 -106.23 8.64 16.64
N SER A 141 -107.04 8.87 15.61
CA SER A 141 -106.69 9.60 14.38
C SER A 141 -107.01 11.09 14.49
N ILE A 142 -106.27 11.95 13.77
CA ILE A 142 -106.82 13.05 12.94
C ILE A 142 -105.70 13.70 12.09
N LYS A 143 -106.11 14.50 11.10
CA LYS A 143 -105.30 15.19 10.07
C LYS A 143 -104.51 16.40 10.65
N PRO A 144 -103.53 16.98 9.92
CA PRO A 144 -102.52 17.87 10.50
C PRO A 144 -102.92 19.36 10.57
N PHE A 145 -102.00 20.17 11.14
CA PHE A 145 -101.57 21.52 10.72
C PHE A 145 -101.72 22.65 11.78
N ILE A 146 -100.76 23.60 11.74
CA ILE A 146 -100.68 24.96 12.36
C ILE A 146 -100.67 25.12 13.91
N SER A 147 -99.45 25.33 14.45
CA SER A 147 -99.01 26.46 15.33
C SER A 147 -99.54 26.75 16.76
N THR A 148 -98.60 27.31 17.55
CA THR A 148 -98.73 28.36 18.60
C THR A 148 -99.51 28.14 19.92
N VAL A 149 -98.72 28.17 21.01
CA VAL A 149 -98.83 29.10 22.17
C VAL A 149 -100.02 28.98 23.17
N ARG A 150 -99.67 28.44 24.36
CA ARG A 150 -100.03 28.86 25.75
C ARG A 150 -101.51 29.10 26.15
N GLY A 151 -101.93 28.37 27.20
CA GLY A 151 -103.05 28.64 28.12
C GLY A 151 -103.34 27.34 28.91
N LYS A 152 -103.36 27.27 30.26
CA LYS A 152 -104.15 28.00 31.28
C LYS A 152 -105.65 27.70 31.18
N ASP A 153 -106.38 27.29 32.22
CA ASP A 153 -106.05 26.94 33.64
C ASP A 153 -107.15 26.02 34.22
N GLN A 154 -107.03 25.66 35.51
CA GLN A 154 -108.08 25.28 36.49
C GLN A 154 -108.23 23.80 36.90
N PHE A 155 -108.55 23.62 38.19
CA PHE A 155 -108.67 22.38 38.98
C PHE A 155 -110.16 21.98 39.18
N PRO A 156 -110.47 20.89 39.90
CA PRO A 156 -110.76 21.06 41.34
C PRO A 156 -110.11 20.00 42.27
N ASP A 157 -110.11 20.30 43.58
CA ASP A 157 -109.59 19.48 44.68
C ASP A 157 -110.50 18.29 45.11
N ILE A 158 -109.98 17.40 45.96
CA ILE A 158 -110.43 17.26 47.38
C ILE A 158 -109.51 16.30 48.19
N SER A 159 -108.79 16.92 49.13
CA SER A 159 -108.34 16.52 50.48
C SER A 159 -108.21 15.05 50.96
N GLY A 160 -107.07 14.78 51.65
CA GLY A 160 -106.94 13.81 52.77
C GLY A 160 -106.23 12.48 52.46
N ASP A 161 -105.33 11.94 53.30
CA ASP A 161 -104.66 12.56 54.46
C ASP A 161 -103.33 11.86 54.85
N ILE A 162 -102.43 12.61 55.50
CA ILE A 162 -101.17 12.27 56.22
C ILE A 162 -100.57 10.84 56.15
N LYS A 163 -99.33 10.69 55.61
CA LYS A 163 -98.09 10.29 56.36
C LYS A 163 -96.84 10.10 55.47
N ASP A 164 -95.68 10.10 56.12
CA ASP A 164 -94.41 10.56 55.55
C ASP A 164 -93.52 9.57 54.78
N LYS A 165 -92.67 10.17 53.94
CA LYS A 165 -91.44 9.63 53.33
C LYS A 165 -90.36 9.38 54.41
N PRO A 166 -89.40 8.44 54.22
CA PRO A 166 -88.37 8.61 53.18
C PRO A 166 -87.89 7.33 52.46
N CYS A 167 -86.94 7.56 51.52
CA CYS A 167 -85.95 6.67 50.90
C CYS A 167 -85.99 5.15 51.22
N GLY A 168 -85.95 4.21 50.27
CA GLY A 168 -85.53 4.29 48.87
C GLY A 168 -84.19 3.60 48.62
N CYS A 169 -84.19 2.28 48.38
CA CYS A 169 -83.16 1.46 47.69
C CYS A 169 -83.45 -0.05 47.87
N THR A 170 -84.00 -0.72 46.85
CA THR A 170 -84.22 -2.19 46.84
C THR A 170 -83.33 -2.90 45.81
N SER A 171 -82.03 -2.59 45.81
CA SER A 171 -81.03 -3.07 44.86
C SER A 171 -80.34 -4.41 45.22
N SER A 172 -80.73 -5.05 46.33
CA SER A 172 -80.01 -6.19 46.92
C SER A 172 -80.16 -7.53 46.15
N VAL A 173 -81.30 -7.78 45.50
CA VAL A 173 -81.65 -9.13 44.99
C VAL A 173 -80.83 -9.53 43.75
N ASN A 174 -80.51 -8.58 42.86
CA ASN A 174 -79.86 -8.87 41.56
C ASN A 174 -78.34 -9.13 41.63
N ALA A 175 -77.71 -8.95 42.79
CA ALA A 175 -76.29 -9.27 42.96
C ALA A 175 -76.06 -10.76 43.26
N ASN A 176 -76.92 -11.36 44.08
CA ASN A 176 -76.78 -12.74 44.52
C ASN A 176 -77.10 -13.75 43.42
N THR A 177 -78.09 -13.47 42.55
CA THR A 177 -78.40 -14.29 41.37
C THR A 177 -77.21 -14.33 40.40
N LYS A 178 -76.60 -13.18 40.08
CA LYS A 178 -75.42 -13.12 39.20
C LYS A 178 -74.19 -13.83 39.78
N LYS A 179 -73.95 -13.74 41.09
CA LYS A 179 -72.91 -14.56 41.75
C LYS A 179 -73.22 -16.05 41.69
N SER A 180 -74.47 -16.45 41.94
CA SER A 180 -74.90 -17.85 41.83
C SER A 180 -74.63 -18.43 40.44
N ILE A 181 -75.02 -17.72 39.38
CA ILE A 181 -74.80 -18.12 37.97
C ILE A 181 -73.31 -18.21 37.61
N SER A 182 -72.44 -17.38 38.22
CA SER A 182 -70.99 -17.48 38.04
C SER A 182 -70.43 -18.74 38.72
N ILE A 183 -70.86 -19.01 39.95
CA ILE A 183 -70.39 -20.14 40.77
C ILE A 183 -70.88 -21.48 40.19
N THR A 184 -72.11 -21.56 39.65
CA THR A 184 -72.59 -22.78 38.98
C THR A 184 -71.78 -23.10 37.74
N LYS A 185 -71.44 -22.11 36.91
CA LYS A 185 -70.61 -22.29 35.70
C LYS A 185 -69.18 -22.72 36.05
N GLU A 186 -68.63 -22.24 37.16
CA GLU A 186 -67.34 -22.67 37.69
C GLU A 186 -67.40 -24.12 38.22
N ILE A 187 -68.46 -24.50 38.93
CA ILE A 187 -68.72 -25.88 39.38
C ILE A 187 -68.88 -26.84 38.18
N GLU A 188 -69.58 -26.43 37.12
CA GLU A 188 -69.76 -27.26 35.92
C GLU A 188 -68.45 -27.44 35.13
N LYS A 189 -67.60 -26.41 35.08
CA LYS A 189 -66.24 -26.53 34.54
C LYS A 189 -65.38 -27.48 35.39
N ILE A 190 -65.40 -27.36 36.71
CA ILE A 190 -64.66 -28.29 37.60
C ILE A 190 -65.15 -29.74 37.40
N LYS A 191 -66.46 -29.96 37.18
CA LYS A 191 -67.02 -31.28 36.83
C LYS A 191 -66.55 -31.79 35.46
N SER A 192 -66.39 -30.93 34.45
CA SER A 192 -65.91 -31.37 33.12
C SER A 192 -64.42 -31.75 33.14
N GLU A 193 -63.64 -31.10 34.01
CA GLU A 193 -62.22 -31.36 34.24
C GLU A 193 -61.99 -32.60 35.13
N LEU A 194 -62.78 -32.77 36.19
CA LEU A 194 -62.80 -34.02 36.98
C LEU A 194 -63.10 -35.22 36.08
N LYS A 195 -64.15 -35.14 35.24
CA LYS A 195 -64.51 -36.22 34.31
C LYS A 195 -63.43 -36.50 33.25
N HIS A 196 -62.63 -35.51 32.90
CA HIS A 196 -61.48 -35.70 32.01
C HIS A 196 -60.31 -36.39 32.72
N ALA A 197 -60.07 -36.11 34.00
CA ALA A 197 -59.12 -36.88 34.81
C ALA A 197 -59.58 -38.34 34.99
N GLU A 198 -60.88 -38.58 35.18
CA GLU A 198 -61.48 -39.93 35.21
C GLU A 198 -61.28 -40.66 33.86
N ASP A 199 -61.58 -40.01 32.73
CA ASP A 199 -61.36 -40.56 31.38
C ASP A 199 -59.88 -40.96 31.18
N LEU A 200 -58.92 -40.11 31.60
CA LEU A 200 -57.48 -40.38 31.51
C LEU A 200 -57.02 -41.52 32.42
N ILE A 201 -57.53 -41.60 33.66
CA ILE A 201 -57.21 -42.69 34.60
C ILE A 201 -57.72 -44.03 34.06
N ALA A 202 -58.90 -44.05 33.43
CA ALA A 202 -59.44 -45.24 32.77
C ALA A 202 -58.57 -45.70 31.58
N ILE A 203 -58.08 -44.76 30.77
CA ILE A 203 -57.13 -45.02 29.67
C ILE A 203 -55.81 -45.60 30.22
N LEU A 204 -55.23 -45.00 31.26
CA LEU A 204 -53.97 -45.48 31.86
C LEU A 204 -54.10 -46.90 32.43
N LYS A 205 -55.21 -47.22 33.11
CA LYS A 205 -55.50 -48.58 33.61
C LYS A 205 -55.70 -49.60 32.47
N LYS A 206 -56.30 -49.20 31.34
CA LYS A 206 -56.37 -50.05 30.13
C LYS A 206 -54.97 -50.35 29.60
N GLN A 207 -54.11 -49.33 29.50
CA GLN A 207 -52.72 -49.48 29.02
C GLN A 207 -51.86 -50.34 29.96
N GLU A 208 -52.06 -50.24 31.27
CA GLU A 208 -51.42 -51.09 32.29
C GLU A 208 -51.81 -52.57 32.07
N ALA A 209 -53.11 -52.86 31.97
CA ALA A 209 -53.61 -54.21 31.69
C ALA A 209 -53.25 -54.74 30.29
N GLU A 210 -52.88 -53.87 29.34
CA GLU A 210 -52.37 -54.25 28.01
C GLU A 210 -50.87 -54.58 28.05
N LYS A 211 -50.07 -53.79 28.78
CA LYS A 211 -48.66 -54.11 29.07
C LYS A 211 -48.53 -55.44 29.81
N GLU A 212 -49.36 -55.67 30.82
CA GLU A 212 -49.32 -56.89 31.63
C GLU A 212 -49.64 -58.14 30.79
N ARG A 213 -50.63 -58.07 29.90
CA ARG A 213 -50.90 -59.15 28.93
C ARG A 213 -49.76 -59.37 27.93
N GLU A 214 -49.05 -58.31 27.52
CA GLU A 214 -47.89 -58.44 26.63
C GLU A 214 -46.66 -59.01 27.37
N ILE A 215 -46.44 -58.63 28.62
CA ILE A 215 -45.44 -59.23 29.52
C ILE A 215 -45.72 -60.73 29.69
N GLN A 216 -46.98 -61.11 29.90
CA GLN A 216 -47.40 -62.52 29.97
C GLN A 216 -47.20 -63.24 28.63
N ARG A 217 -47.57 -62.63 27.48
CA ARG A 217 -47.33 -63.19 26.14
C ARG A 217 -45.85 -63.46 25.87
N LEU A 218 -45.00 -62.48 26.18
CA LEU A 218 -43.54 -62.60 26.03
C LEU A 218 -42.97 -63.65 27.00
N SER A 219 -43.43 -63.68 28.25
CA SER A 219 -43.03 -64.70 29.23
C SER A 219 -43.37 -66.12 28.75
N CYS A 220 -44.59 -66.33 28.24
CA CYS A 220 -45.00 -67.61 27.66
C CYS A 220 -44.16 -68.04 26.45
N LEU A 221 -43.63 -67.10 25.64
CA LEU A 221 -42.69 -67.41 24.56
C LEU A 221 -41.30 -67.85 25.06
N PHE A 222 -40.93 -67.53 26.30
CA PHE A 222 -39.71 -68.04 26.94
C PHE A 222 -39.92 -69.36 27.70
N VAL A 223 -41.16 -69.70 28.08
CA VAL A 223 -41.52 -71.00 28.70
C VAL A 223 -41.52 -72.11 27.64
N GLY A 224 -40.33 -72.60 27.30
CA GLY A 224 -40.10 -73.67 26.32
C GLY A 224 -38.79 -73.56 25.56
N GLY A 225 -38.10 -72.42 25.62
CA GLY A 225 -36.75 -72.28 25.09
C GLY A 225 -35.73 -73.15 25.85
N ARG A 226 -34.66 -73.57 25.17
CA ARG A 226 -33.50 -74.18 25.88
C ARG A 226 -33.02 -73.19 26.97
N PRO A 227 -32.74 -73.65 28.20
CA PRO A 227 -32.27 -72.76 29.25
C PRO A 227 -30.94 -72.10 28.85
N VAL A 228 -30.73 -70.85 29.26
CA VAL A 228 -29.54 -70.05 28.88
C VAL A 228 -28.24 -70.79 29.19
N ASN A 229 -28.20 -71.54 30.29
CA ASN A 229 -27.06 -72.36 30.72
C ASN A 229 -26.72 -73.53 29.77
N ALA A 230 -27.66 -73.96 28.91
CA ALA A 230 -27.42 -74.94 27.85
C ALA A 230 -26.91 -74.26 26.55
N LEU A 231 -27.45 -73.09 26.20
CA LEU A 231 -26.94 -72.28 25.08
C LEU A 231 -25.49 -71.84 25.31
N ALA A 232 -25.11 -71.54 26.56
CA ALA A 232 -23.73 -71.27 26.95
C ALA A 232 -22.78 -72.48 26.82
N LYS A 233 -23.30 -73.71 26.74
CA LYS A 233 -22.50 -74.96 26.65
C LYS A 233 -22.26 -75.42 25.21
N ASP A 234 -23.20 -75.14 24.31
CA ASP A 234 -23.10 -75.49 22.88
C ASP A 234 -22.43 -74.36 22.05
N CYS A 235 -21.92 -73.30 22.70
CA CYS A 235 -21.26 -72.18 22.05
C CYS A 235 -19.83 -72.54 21.63
N CYS A 236 -19.48 -72.34 20.35
CA CYS A 236 -18.26 -72.86 19.73
C CYS A 236 -16.92 -72.20 20.17
N TYR A 237 -16.91 -71.33 21.19
CA TYR A 237 -15.72 -70.63 21.68
C TYR A 237 -15.04 -71.42 22.80
N LYS A 238 -13.81 -71.88 22.57
CA LYS A 238 -13.07 -72.74 23.52
C LYS A 238 -12.51 -72.00 24.75
N ASP A 239 -12.42 -70.66 24.70
CA ASP A 239 -11.84 -69.82 25.77
C ASP A 239 -12.90 -69.12 26.63
N VAL A 240 -13.77 -69.90 27.30
CA VAL A 240 -14.82 -69.39 28.19
C VAL A 240 -14.26 -68.49 29.31
N SER A 241 -13.04 -68.77 29.77
CA SER A 241 -12.33 -67.92 30.76
C SER A 241 -12.13 -66.49 30.26
N LYS A 242 -11.79 -66.31 28.98
CA LYS A 242 -11.53 -65.00 28.40
C LYS A 242 -12.84 -64.21 28.23
N ILE A 243 -13.89 -64.87 27.77
CA ILE A 243 -15.25 -64.30 27.74
C ILE A 243 -15.73 -63.91 29.16
N THR A 244 -15.35 -64.66 30.19
CA THR A 244 -15.68 -64.33 31.59
C THR A 244 -14.91 -63.09 32.08
N GLU A 245 -13.66 -62.93 31.67
CA GLU A 245 -12.84 -61.74 31.94
C GLU A 245 -13.38 -60.51 31.17
N ASP A 246 -13.70 -60.66 29.88
CA ASP A 246 -14.34 -59.64 29.05
C ASP A 246 -15.70 -59.20 29.63
N ILE A 247 -16.54 -60.14 30.08
CA ILE A 247 -17.80 -59.83 30.80
C ILE A 247 -17.50 -59.05 32.09
N SER A 248 -16.43 -59.39 32.81
CA SER A 248 -16.03 -58.69 34.04
C SER A 248 -15.48 -57.28 33.78
N VAL A 249 -14.85 -57.05 32.62
CA VAL A 249 -14.46 -55.72 32.12
C VAL A 249 -15.70 -54.92 31.73
N LEU A 250 -16.55 -55.47 30.86
CA LEU A 250 -17.78 -54.84 30.38
C LEU A 250 -18.77 -54.53 31.53
N GLN A 251 -18.79 -55.32 32.61
CA GLN A 251 -19.56 -54.99 33.82
C GLN A 251 -18.97 -53.80 34.59
N ARG A 252 -17.65 -53.69 34.71
CA ARG A 252 -17.00 -52.49 35.28
C ARG A 252 -17.22 -51.25 34.42
N GLU A 253 -17.03 -51.37 33.10
CA GLU A 253 -17.30 -50.29 32.15
C GLU A 253 -18.77 -49.87 32.19
N LYS A 254 -19.72 -50.81 32.27
CA LYS A 254 -21.15 -50.51 32.45
C LYS A 254 -21.40 -49.73 33.74
N ILE A 255 -20.76 -50.10 34.86
CA ILE A 255 -20.90 -49.38 36.14
C ILE A 255 -20.31 -47.97 36.02
N GLU A 256 -19.11 -47.81 35.45
CA GLU A 256 -18.50 -46.50 35.20
C GLU A 256 -19.32 -45.63 34.26
N LEU A 257 -19.85 -46.19 33.16
CA LEU A 257 -20.69 -45.47 32.21
C LEU A 257 -22.03 -45.09 32.85
N THR A 258 -22.59 -45.94 33.71
CA THR A 258 -23.80 -45.60 34.48
C THR A 258 -23.51 -44.46 35.46
N ALA A 259 -22.38 -44.50 36.18
CA ALA A 259 -21.97 -43.44 37.10
C ALA A 259 -21.73 -42.11 36.35
N LYS A 260 -21.03 -42.15 35.21
CA LYS A 260 -20.82 -41.00 34.31
C LYS A 260 -22.16 -40.46 33.79
N LEU A 261 -23.10 -41.33 33.42
CA LEU A 261 -24.44 -40.92 32.97
C LEU A 261 -25.21 -40.22 34.10
N THR A 262 -25.22 -40.78 35.31
CA THR A 262 -25.82 -40.10 36.48
C THR A 262 -25.14 -38.78 36.80
N GLU A 263 -23.81 -38.65 36.64
CA GLU A 263 -23.13 -37.35 36.77
C GLU A 263 -23.56 -36.36 35.67
N TYR A 264 -23.78 -36.81 34.43
CA TYR A 264 -24.31 -35.96 33.37
C TYR A 264 -25.74 -35.50 33.67
N ASP A 265 -26.61 -36.39 34.12
CA ASP A 265 -27.98 -36.04 34.55
C ASP A 265 -27.97 -35.03 35.70
N ASP A 266 -27.12 -35.24 36.70
CA ASP A 266 -26.96 -34.37 37.87
C ASP A 266 -26.38 -32.99 37.49
N ARG A 267 -25.52 -32.93 36.46
CA ARG A 267 -25.05 -31.67 35.83
C ARG A 267 -26.15 -31.01 34.99
N HIS A 268 -26.95 -31.79 34.25
CA HIS A 268 -28.07 -31.29 33.45
C HIS A 268 -29.17 -30.69 34.32
N GLU A 269 -29.55 -31.30 35.44
CA GLU A 269 -30.52 -30.73 36.38
C GLU A 269 -29.99 -29.43 37.01
N LYS A 270 -28.71 -29.37 37.42
CA LYS A 270 -28.08 -28.14 37.93
C LYS A 270 -28.03 -27.02 36.87
N LEU A 271 -27.86 -27.36 35.60
CA LEU A 271 -27.97 -26.40 34.48
C LEU A 271 -29.42 -26.00 34.20
N PHE A 272 -30.37 -26.92 34.29
CA PHE A 272 -31.79 -26.69 34.08
C PHE A 272 -32.39 -25.77 35.16
N GLN A 273 -32.00 -25.95 36.43
CA GLN A 273 -32.37 -25.04 37.51
C GLN A 273 -31.76 -23.63 37.32
N LYS A 274 -30.49 -23.53 36.89
CA LYS A 274 -29.89 -22.23 36.51
C LYS A 274 -30.62 -21.58 35.34
N TRP A 275 -30.99 -22.34 34.30
CA TRP A 275 -31.78 -21.85 33.18
C TRP A 275 -33.17 -21.37 33.62
N LYS A 276 -33.86 -22.11 34.49
CA LYS A 276 -35.15 -21.72 35.07
C LYS A 276 -35.04 -20.39 35.84
N GLN A 277 -34.02 -20.24 36.69
CA GLN A 277 -33.75 -18.98 37.40
C GLN A 277 -33.45 -17.81 36.44
N GLN A 278 -32.69 -18.04 35.36
CA GLN A 278 -32.43 -17.00 34.37
C GLN A 278 -33.68 -16.64 33.56
N LYS A 279 -34.51 -17.61 33.19
CA LYS A 279 -35.80 -17.37 32.53
C LYS A 279 -36.76 -16.55 33.40
N GLU A 280 -36.76 -16.79 34.70
CA GLU A 280 -37.55 -16.03 35.67
C GLU A 280 -37.02 -14.60 35.86
N LYS A 281 -35.69 -14.41 35.87
CA LYS A 281 -35.06 -13.07 35.82
C LYS A 281 -35.39 -12.32 34.53
N ILE A 282 -35.31 -12.97 33.37
CA ILE A 282 -35.67 -12.38 32.07
C ILE A 282 -37.13 -11.91 32.11
N LYS A 283 -38.06 -12.76 32.56
CA LYS A 283 -39.48 -12.39 32.69
C LYS A 283 -39.72 -11.18 33.61
N ASN A 284 -38.97 -11.06 34.70
CA ASN A 284 -39.07 -9.90 35.59
C ASN A 284 -38.50 -8.62 34.93
N LEU A 285 -37.39 -8.74 34.19
CA LEU A 285 -36.82 -7.63 33.41
C LEU A 285 -37.76 -7.20 32.26
N GLU A 286 -38.45 -8.14 31.61
CA GLU A 286 -39.49 -7.86 30.61
C GLU A 286 -40.67 -7.07 31.22
N SER A 287 -41.09 -7.41 32.45
CA SER A 287 -42.12 -6.62 33.17
C SER A 287 -41.62 -5.20 33.46
N GLN A 288 -40.43 -5.05 34.04
CA GLN A 288 -39.84 -3.75 34.37
C GLN A 288 -39.64 -2.88 33.12
N LEU A 289 -39.17 -3.45 32.01
CA LEU A 289 -38.97 -2.74 30.75
C LEU A 289 -40.32 -2.31 30.14
N LYS A 290 -41.37 -3.12 30.28
CA LYS A 290 -42.73 -2.73 29.91
C LYS A 290 -43.27 -1.60 30.81
N GLU A 291 -43.09 -1.69 32.12
CA GLU A 291 -43.51 -0.65 33.08
C GLU A 291 -42.82 0.69 32.78
N ILE A 292 -41.52 0.67 32.45
CA ILE A 292 -40.76 1.84 31.98
C ILE A 292 -41.31 2.35 30.63
N SER A 293 -41.65 1.47 29.69
CA SER A 293 -42.25 1.85 28.41
C SER A 293 -43.63 2.49 28.56
N ASP A 294 -44.48 1.95 29.42
CA ASP A 294 -45.82 2.50 29.70
C ASP A 294 -45.71 3.86 30.43
N ALA A 295 -44.71 4.03 31.32
CA ALA A 295 -44.38 5.31 31.94
C ALA A 295 -43.83 6.34 30.95
N ALA A 296 -42.95 5.93 30.02
CA ALA A 296 -42.43 6.80 28.97
C ALA A 296 -43.55 7.29 28.03
N LEU A 297 -44.45 6.39 27.60
CA LEU A 297 -45.64 6.73 26.81
C LEU A 297 -46.61 7.63 27.58
N TYR A 298 -46.72 7.50 28.90
CA TYR A 298 -47.48 8.43 29.73
C TYR A 298 -46.87 9.85 29.71
N VAL A 299 -45.56 9.97 29.96
CA VAL A 299 -44.85 11.26 29.94
C VAL A 299 -44.89 11.90 28.55
N GLU A 300 -44.74 11.12 27.48
CA GLU A 300 -44.85 11.61 26.10
C GLU A 300 -46.26 12.14 25.79
N ARG A 301 -47.32 11.45 26.22
CA ARG A 301 -48.70 11.92 26.09
C ARG A 301 -48.93 13.21 26.86
N GLU A 302 -48.39 13.32 28.08
CA GLU A 302 -48.53 14.53 28.88
C GLU A 302 -47.76 15.72 28.26
N ALA A 303 -46.55 15.49 27.76
CA ALA A 303 -45.77 16.50 27.03
C ALA A 303 -46.50 16.96 25.75
N ASN A 304 -47.05 16.03 24.97
CA ASN A 304 -47.84 16.34 23.77
C ASN A 304 -49.13 17.14 24.11
N LEU A 305 -49.79 16.84 25.23
CA LEU A 305 -50.93 17.63 25.72
C LEU A 305 -50.51 19.04 26.17
N ARG A 306 -49.39 19.18 26.90
CA ARG A 306 -48.83 20.49 27.28
C ARG A 306 -48.47 21.33 26.04
N ILE A 307 -47.83 20.73 25.03
CA ILE A 307 -47.51 21.38 23.74
C ILE A 307 -48.79 21.78 22.99
N LYS A 308 -49.82 20.92 22.97
CA LYS A 308 -51.11 21.25 22.34
C LYS A 308 -51.78 22.46 23.00
N ASN A 309 -51.79 22.50 24.34
CA ASN A 309 -52.37 23.62 25.08
C ASN A 309 -51.56 24.91 24.88
N GLN A 310 -50.23 24.84 24.84
CA GLN A 310 -49.37 25.99 24.50
C GLN A 310 -49.61 26.48 23.07
N LYS A 311 -49.80 25.58 22.09
CA LYS A 311 -50.15 25.96 20.71
C LYS A 311 -51.48 26.71 20.65
N ILE A 312 -52.53 26.19 21.30
CA ILE A 312 -53.84 26.84 21.39
C ILE A 312 -53.69 28.25 21.99
N HIS A 313 -52.93 28.40 23.08
CA HIS A 313 -52.73 29.70 23.71
C HIS A 313 -51.93 30.69 22.82
N ILE A 314 -50.95 30.21 22.06
CA ILE A 314 -50.26 31.01 21.04
C ILE A 314 -51.21 31.41 19.91
N GLU A 315 -52.16 30.55 19.53
CA GLU A 315 -53.22 30.84 18.55
C GLU A 315 -54.19 31.93 19.07
N GLU A 316 -54.63 31.84 20.33
CA GLU A 316 -55.43 32.86 21.03
C GLU A 316 -54.72 34.21 21.07
N LEU A 317 -53.43 34.23 21.44
CA LEU A 317 -52.61 35.44 21.47
C LEU A 317 -52.43 36.04 20.07
N LYS A 318 -52.24 35.20 19.03
CA LYS A 318 -52.22 35.64 17.63
C LYS A 318 -53.55 36.23 17.19
N GLU A 319 -54.69 35.60 17.53
CA GLU A 319 -56.01 36.16 17.23
C GLU A 319 -56.22 37.52 17.91
N ASN A 320 -55.82 37.67 19.17
CA ASN A 320 -55.97 38.92 19.91
C ASN A 320 -55.05 40.02 19.35
N LEU A 321 -53.83 39.68 18.92
CA LEU A 321 -52.96 40.59 18.16
C LEU A 321 -53.57 40.96 16.79
N HIS A 322 -54.20 40.02 16.09
CA HIS A 322 -54.88 40.29 14.81
C HIS A 322 -56.10 41.19 14.98
N LYS A 323 -56.91 40.97 16.02
CA LYS A 323 -58.09 41.79 16.36
C LYS A 323 -57.65 43.23 16.67
N ASN A 324 -56.69 43.41 17.57
CA ASN A 324 -56.14 44.74 17.89
C ASN A 324 -55.48 45.40 16.67
N GLY A 325 -54.69 44.64 15.89
CA GLY A 325 -54.07 45.08 14.64
C GLY A 325 -55.06 45.40 13.52
N SER A 326 -56.33 45.01 13.64
CA SER A 326 -57.41 45.36 12.70
C SER A 326 -58.21 46.61 13.10
N SER A 327 -58.18 47.02 14.37
CA SER A 327 -58.82 48.28 14.84
C SER A 327 -58.02 49.50 14.41
N ILE A 328 -56.70 49.47 14.63
CA ILE A 328 -55.78 50.59 14.39
C ILE A 328 -55.87 51.14 12.94
N PRO A 329 -55.90 50.31 11.87
CA PRO A 329 -56.07 50.81 10.50
C PRO A 329 -57.42 51.47 10.24
N GLN A 330 -58.48 51.07 10.95
CA GLN A 330 -59.83 51.62 10.76
C GLN A 330 -59.96 52.99 11.44
N GLU A 331 -59.46 53.14 12.67
CA GLU A 331 -59.37 54.44 13.37
C GLU A 331 -58.56 55.46 12.55
N ILE A 332 -57.42 55.04 11.99
CA ILE A 332 -56.61 55.86 11.06
C ILE A 332 -57.39 56.24 9.79
N LYS A 333 -58.28 55.37 9.30
CA LYS A 333 -59.09 55.59 8.09
C LYS A 333 -60.22 56.58 8.35
N ASP A 334 -60.83 56.54 9.52
CA ASP A 334 -61.88 57.48 9.92
C ASP A 334 -61.31 58.88 10.26
N LEU A 335 -60.20 58.95 11.00
CA LEU A 335 -59.45 60.21 11.16
C LEU A 335 -59.08 60.85 9.81
N LYS A 336 -58.67 60.05 8.82
CA LYS A 336 -58.39 60.52 7.45
C LYS A 336 -59.63 60.99 6.68
N ARG A 337 -60.85 60.56 7.04
CA ARG A 337 -62.09 61.11 6.49
C ARG A 337 -62.37 62.50 7.07
N THR A 338 -62.38 62.62 8.41
CA THR A 338 -62.66 63.88 9.10
C THR A 338 -61.67 65.00 8.73
N VAL A 339 -60.38 64.65 8.55
CA VAL A 339 -59.37 65.60 8.07
C VAL A 339 -59.65 66.03 6.62
N LYS A 340 -60.03 65.12 5.71
CA LYS A 340 -60.41 65.49 4.33
C LYS A 340 -61.65 66.38 4.26
N GLU A 341 -62.60 66.19 5.17
CA GLU A 341 -63.82 67.01 5.24
C GLU A 341 -63.54 68.43 5.74
N LYS A 342 -62.67 68.58 6.76
CA LYS A 342 -62.20 69.90 7.19
C LYS A 342 -61.39 70.62 6.11
N ILE A 343 -60.47 69.93 5.43
CA ILE A 343 -59.72 70.52 4.30
C ILE A 343 -60.68 71.01 3.19
N LYS A 344 -61.79 70.30 2.93
CA LYS A 344 -62.82 70.77 1.98
C LYS A 344 -63.60 72.00 2.46
N GLN A 345 -63.79 72.19 3.77
CA GLN A 345 -64.36 73.42 4.31
C GLN A 345 -63.37 74.59 4.23
N GLU A 346 -62.12 74.36 4.63
CA GLU A 346 -61.04 75.35 4.51
C GLU A 346 -60.84 75.80 3.06
N GLN A 347 -60.87 74.87 2.09
CA GLN A 347 -60.79 75.21 0.66
C GLN A 347 -61.97 76.08 0.16
N LYS A 348 -63.17 75.93 0.73
CA LYS A 348 -64.30 76.84 0.41
C LYS A 348 -64.07 78.24 0.97
N HIS A 349 -63.66 78.33 2.24
CA HIS A 349 -63.33 79.63 2.84
C HIS A 349 -62.12 80.29 2.15
N LEU A 350 -61.15 79.50 1.67
CA LEU A 350 -60.02 79.99 0.88
C LEU A 350 -60.50 80.60 -0.44
N PHE A 351 -61.42 79.94 -1.16
CA PHE A 351 -62.00 80.48 -2.41
C PHE A 351 -62.80 81.77 -2.19
N GLU A 352 -63.55 81.85 -1.08
CA GLU A 352 -64.31 83.04 -0.71
C GLU A 352 -63.40 84.21 -0.29
N ILE A 353 -62.30 83.92 0.41
CA ILE A 353 -61.19 84.86 0.65
C ILE A 353 -60.53 85.27 -0.66
N GLU A 354 -60.23 84.34 -1.58
CA GLU A 354 -59.60 84.61 -2.88
C GLU A 354 -60.47 85.53 -3.76
N TYR A 355 -61.79 85.38 -3.71
CA TYR A 355 -62.75 86.26 -4.39
C TYR A 355 -62.71 87.69 -3.82
N LEU A 356 -62.76 87.85 -2.50
CA LEU A 356 -62.61 89.15 -1.84
C LEU A 356 -61.22 89.77 -2.09
N LYS A 357 -60.18 88.95 -2.07
CA LYS A 357 -58.78 89.34 -2.30
C LYS A 357 -58.55 89.82 -3.73
N ASN A 358 -59.13 89.17 -4.74
CA ASN A 358 -59.08 89.65 -6.12
C ASN A 358 -59.84 90.99 -6.31
N LYS A 359 -60.91 91.22 -5.56
CA LYS A 359 -61.62 92.52 -5.55
C LYS A 359 -60.77 93.66 -4.97
N LEU A 360 -60.00 93.38 -3.92
CA LEU A 360 -58.95 94.28 -3.40
C LEU A 360 -57.80 94.46 -4.38
N LYS A 361 -57.34 93.37 -4.99
CA LYS A 361 -56.21 93.36 -5.93
C LYS A 361 -56.47 94.18 -7.20
N GLN A 362 -57.72 94.25 -7.67
CA GLN A 362 -58.10 95.18 -8.75
C GLN A 362 -57.93 96.66 -8.37
N PHE A 363 -58.13 97.04 -7.11
CA PHE A 363 -57.84 98.39 -6.62
C PHE A 363 -56.31 98.63 -6.49
N GLU A 364 -55.54 97.63 -6.05
CA GLU A 364 -54.07 97.76 -5.89
C GLU A 364 -53.28 97.67 -7.21
N GLN A 365 -53.79 96.98 -8.23
CA GLN A 365 -53.09 96.79 -9.51
C GLN A 365 -53.08 98.04 -10.40
N GLN A 366 -53.96 99.02 -10.18
CA GLN A 366 -53.82 100.35 -10.81
C GLN A 366 -52.66 101.17 -10.22
N SER A 367 -52.19 100.85 -9.00
CA SER A 367 -51.15 101.61 -8.30
C SER A 367 -49.74 101.00 -8.40
N SER A 368 -49.63 99.72 -8.77
CA SER A 368 -48.37 98.96 -8.67
C SER A 368 -47.68 98.64 -10.01
N SER A 369 -48.35 98.81 -11.15
CA SER A 369 -47.81 98.42 -12.47
C SER A 369 -46.51 99.15 -12.88
N LYS A 370 -46.25 100.35 -12.34
CA LYS A 370 -45.09 101.19 -12.67
C LYS A 370 -43.77 100.81 -11.98
N ASN A 371 -43.79 99.93 -10.97
CA ASN A 371 -42.62 99.67 -10.13
C ASN A 371 -41.96 98.29 -10.31
N SER A 372 -42.54 97.37 -11.11
CA SER A 372 -41.99 96.01 -11.28
C SER A 372 -41.24 95.78 -12.59
N GLU A 373 -41.41 96.65 -13.59
CA GLU A 373 -40.68 96.61 -14.87
C GLU A 373 -39.16 96.74 -14.61
N LEU A 374 -38.78 97.60 -13.66
CA LEU A 374 -37.38 97.91 -13.31
C LEU A 374 -36.59 96.80 -12.60
N VAL A 375 -37.23 95.76 -12.04
CA VAL A 375 -36.54 94.81 -11.12
C VAL A 375 -36.37 93.42 -11.71
N THR A 376 -37.28 92.97 -12.58
CA THR A 376 -37.22 91.61 -13.15
C THR A 376 -36.40 91.51 -14.43
N GLU A 377 -36.18 92.62 -15.14
CA GLU A 377 -35.27 92.68 -16.29
C GLU A 377 -33.80 92.44 -15.86
N LEU A 378 -33.39 93.09 -14.75
CA LEU A 378 -32.04 93.00 -14.17
C LEU A 378 -31.61 91.57 -13.76
N ILE A 379 -32.55 90.66 -13.55
CA ILE A 379 -32.25 89.25 -13.21
C ILE A 379 -32.11 88.40 -14.49
N LYS A 380 -32.68 88.83 -15.63
CA LYS A 380 -32.49 88.18 -16.93
C LYS A 380 -31.18 88.56 -17.60
N GLU A 381 -30.69 89.78 -17.41
CA GLU A 381 -29.37 90.21 -17.94
C GLU A 381 -28.24 89.26 -17.51
N ARG A 382 -28.27 88.77 -16.26
CA ARG A 382 -27.27 87.83 -15.72
C ARG A 382 -27.20 86.51 -16.50
N ASP A 383 -28.34 85.91 -16.81
CA ASP A 383 -28.39 84.55 -17.37
C ASP A 383 -28.41 84.54 -18.92
N LEU A 384 -28.67 85.69 -19.56
CA LEU A 384 -28.53 85.87 -21.01
C LEU A 384 -27.06 85.96 -21.47
N LEU A 385 -26.09 86.15 -20.57
CA LEU A 385 -24.69 86.43 -20.95
C LEU A 385 -23.79 85.20 -21.18
N GLN A 386 -24.22 83.97 -20.86
CA GLN A 386 -23.29 82.82 -20.82
C GLN A 386 -23.73 81.55 -21.55
N ASN A 387 -24.91 81.50 -22.19
CA ASN A 387 -25.41 80.27 -22.84
C ASN A 387 -26.09 80.44 -24.21
N LYS A 388 -26.12 81.66 -24.77
CA LYS A 388 -26.51 82.05 -26.15
C LYS A 388 -26.64 83.58 -26.23
N LEU A 389 -25.81 84.43 -26.87
CA LEU A 389 -24.46 84.36 -27.47
C LEU A 389 -23.83 82.97 -27.65
N GLU A 390 -23.88 82.30 -28.80
CA GLU A 390 -24.61 82.55 -30.06
C GLU A 390 -24.30 83.85 -30.81
N ILE A 391 -23.01 83.98 -31.19
CA ILE A 391 -22.60 84.30 -32.57
C ILE A 391 -23.10 85.66 -33.11
N ILE A 392 -22.47 86.71 -32.61
CA ILE A 392 -21.77 87.69 -33.44
C ILE A 392 -20.28 87.56 -33.05
N ASP A 393 -19.29 87.49 -33.93
CA ASP A 393 -19.29 87.38 -35.40
C ASP A 393 -19.02 85.91 -35.83
N ASN A 394 -19.47 85.43 -37.00
CA ASN A 394 -18.85 85.62 -38.32
C ASN A 394 -17.31 85.52 -38.31
N GLY A 395 -16.77 84.61 -39.15
CA GLY A 395 -15.32 84.40 -39.19
C GLY A 395 -14.60 85.40 -40.10
N ASN A 396 -13.27 85.47 -39.96
CA ASN A 396 -12.44 85.47 -41.16
C ASN A 396 -10.99 85.02 -40.91
N GLN A 397 -10.49 84.15 -41.80
CA GLN A 397 -9.08 83.77 -42.01
C GLN A 397 -8.40 83.01 -40.83
N ASN A 398 -7.54 82.00 -41.03
CA ASN A 398 -7.17 81.31 -42.27
C ASN A 398 -6.51 79.93 -41.99
N LYS A 399 -6.78 78.96 -42.90
CA LYS A 399 -5.86 77.97 -43.50
C LYS A 399 -5.08 76.98 -42.60
N ASN A 400 -5.34 75.66 -42.74
CA ASN A 400 -4.58 74.67 -43.56
C ASN A 400 -3.39 74.04 -42.79
N HIS A 401 -2.85 72.84 -43.05
CA HIS A 401 -3.24 71.62 -43.80
C HIS A 401 -2.90 70.44 -42.83
N GLU A 402 -3.63 69.32 -42.71
CA GLU A 402 -3.81 68.20 -43.67
C GLU A 402 -2.63 67.19 -43.70
N ASP A 403 -3.00 65.92 -43.88
CA ASP A 403 -2.24 64.71 -44.27
C ASP A 403 -1.24 63.92 -43.38
N ASN A 404 -1.76 62.82 -42.81
CA ASN A 404 -1.69 61.43 -43.35
C ASN A 404 -0.33 60.70 -43.60
N CYS A 405 -0.13 59.63 -42.81
CA CYS A 405 0.40 58.28 -43.12
C CYS A 405 1.61 58.02 -44.09
N ASN A 406 2.49 57.14 -43.59
CA ASN A 406 3.37 56.18 -44.29
C ASN A 406 4.63 56.64 -45.08
N VAL A 407 5.78 56.38 -44.43
CA VAL A 407 6.80 55.40 -44.87
C VAL A 407 7.30 55.48 -46.32
N HIS A 408 8.55 55.96 -46.43
CA HIS A 408 9.58 55.50 -47.37
C HIS A 408 9.21 55.51 -48.87
N GLN A 409 9.57 56.61 -49.54
CA GLN A 409 10.62 56.47 -50.55
C GLN A 409 11.38 57.77 -50.83
N ILE A 410 12.57 57.57 -51.40
CA ILE A 410 13.38 58.52 -52.17
C ILE A 410 13.93 59.70 -51.34
N TYR A 411 15.21 59.67 -50.99
CA TYR A 411 16.33 60.09 -51.84
C TYR A 411 16.25 61.55 -52.30
N THR A 412 17.40 62.22 -52.18
CA THR A 412 18.03 62.98 -53.28
C THR A 412 17.05 63.50 -54.33
N GLN A 413 16.79 64.79 -54.38
CA GLN A 413 17.76 65.76 -54.93
C GLN A 413 17.44 67.18 -54.38
N LEU A 414 18.39 68.12 -54.29
CA LEU A 414 19.73 68.16 -54.91
C LEU A 414 20.72 68.99 -54.06
N LYS A 415 21.92 69.19 -54.62
CA LYS A 415 22.72 70.42 -54.54
C LYS A 415 21.80 71.66 -54.42
N GLU A 416 22.21 72.74 -53.75
CA GLU A 416 23.17 73.70 -54.31
C GLU A 416 24.16 74.23 -53.25
N LYS A 417 25.40 74.64 -53.58
CA LYS A 417 26.30 74.36 -54.72
C LYS A 417 27.74 74.60 -54.20
N GLU A 418 28.72 73.75 -54.52
CA GLU A 418 29.65 73.88 -55.67
C GLU A 418 30.36 75.25 -55.77
N ALA A 419 31.71 75.25 -55.87
CA ALA A 419 32.59 76.40 -56.21
C ALA A 419 32.49 77.61 -55.23
N GLU A 420 33.45 77.87 -54.35
CA GLU A 420 34.92 77.98 -54.52
C GLU A 420 35.59 77.55 -53.18
N ILE A 421 36.67 76.78 -53.10
CA ILE A 421 38.02 76.90 -53.68
C ILE A 421 38.46 75.48 -54.09
N CYS A 422 38.84 75.15 -55.32
CA CYS A 422 39.32 75.94 -56.46
C CYS A 422 40.71 76.57 -56.26
N ARG A 423 41.73 75.70 -56.33
CA ARG A 423 43.12 75.98 -56.76
C ARG A 423 43.93 77.05 -56.01
N LEU A 424 44.97 76.58 -55.33
CA LEU A 424 46.35 77.11 -55.21
C LEU A 424 46.99 76.29 -54.05
N GLN A 425 48.22 75.82 -54.11
CA GLN A 425 49.35 76.21 -54.97
C GLN A 425 49.98 75.00 -55.68
N GLU A 426 50.07 75.05 -57.00
CA GLU A 426 51.31 74.61 -57.66
C GLU A 426 52.37 75.72 -57.49
N MET A 427 53.61 75.39 -57.84
CA MET A 427 54.67 76.37 -58.16
C MET A 427 55.26 77.16 -56.98
N ILE A 428 56.41 76.68 -56.50
CA ILE A 428 57.70 77.37 -56.72
C ILE A 428 58.82 76.31 -56.73
N CYS A 429 59.52 76.20 -57.86
CA CYS A 429 60.92 75.83 -57.92
C CYS A 429 61.47 76.45 -59.20
N ASP A 430 62.36 77.44 -59.06
CA ASP A 430 62.55 78.46 -60.08
C ASP A 430 63.57 78.12 -61.19
N LEU A 431 63.50 78.90 -62.27
CA LEU A 431 64.28 78.76 -63.50
C LEU A 431 65.75 79.25 -63.38
N LYS A 432 66.53 78.96 -64.44
CA LYS A 432 67.80 79.61 -64.93
C LYS A 432 69.12 78.87 -64.59
N SER A 433 70.14 78.83 -65.47
CA SER A 433 70.26 79.29 -66.88
C SER A 433 71.53 78.75 -67.58
N ASN A 434 71.49 78.64 -68.92
CA ASN A 434 72.55 78.77 -69.97
C ASN A 434 74.06 78.82 -69.58
N LYS A 435 75.09 78.43 -70.37
CA LYS A 435 75.37 77.72 -71.65
C LYS A 435 76.83 78.11 -72.06
N MET A 436 77.61 77.19 -72.66
CA MET A 436 78.72 77.41 -73.64
C MET A 436 79.98 78.28 -73.33
N SER A 437 81.20 77.79 -73.65
CA SER A 437 82.04 78.26 -74.82
C SER A 437 83.57 77.90 -74.81
N HIS A 438 84.04 77.30 -75.93
CA HIS A 438 85.33 77.32 -76.70
C HIS A 438 86.77 77.73 -76.18
N HIS A 439 87.76 76.82 -76.46
CA HIS A 439 89.07 76.96 -77.21
C HIS A 439 90.33 77.80 -76.75
N HIS A 440 91.54 77.17 -76.93
CA HIS A 440 92.85 77.72 -77.51
C HIS A 440 93.83 78.61 -76.67
N GLN A 441 95.17 78.73 -76.91
CA GLN A 441 96.22 77.93 -77.64
C GLN A 441 97.71 78.22 -77.17
N HIS A 442 98.73 78.33 -78.07
CA HIS A 442 100.21 78.57 -77.86
C HIS A 442 100.59 80.08 -77.65
N ALA A 443 101.84 80.62 -77.57
CA ALA A 443 103.27 80.26 -77.79
C ALA A 443 104.21 81.04 -76.78
N GLY A 444 105.54 81.35 -76.88
CA GLY A 444 106.68 81.24 -77.84
C GLY A 444 107.34 82.61 -78.19
N ALA A 445 108.66 82.86 -78.41
CA ALA A 445 109.93 82.13 -78.18
C ALA A 445 111.21 83.04 -78.43
N LEU A 446 112.39 82.72 -77.83
CA LEU A 446 113.77 83.33 -77.98
C LEU A 446 113.95 84.83 -77.52
N THR A 447 115.11 85.46 -77.15
CA THR A 447 116.61 85.29 -77.15
C THR A 447 117.37 85.75 -78.44
N VAL A 448 118.58 86.39 -78.55
CA VAL A 448 119.79 86.69 -77.69
C VAL A 448 120.52 88.01 -78.15
N THR A 449 121.32 88.72 -77.32
CA THR A 449 122.50 89.55 -77.77
C THR A 449 123.50 89.98 -76.67
N ASN A 450 124.78 90.25 -77.04
CA ASN A 450 125.92 90.43 -76.11
C ASN A 450 126.57 91.83 -76.19
N SER A 451 126.39 92.68 -75.17
CA SER A 451 127.16 93.92 -74.97
C SER A 451 127.68 94.11 -73.53
N LEU A 452 127.29 93.26 -72.57
CA LEU A 452 127.62 93.45 -71.15
C LEU A 452 129.03 92.94 -70.77
N ARG A 453 129.84 92.42 -71.73
CA ARG A 453 131.06 91.59 -71.54
C ARG A 453 132.26 92.15 -70.73
N ARG A 454 132.08 93.25 -70.01
CA ARG A 454 132.98 93.70 -68.93
C ARG A 454 132.29 94.04 -67.60
N VAL A 455 131.00 94.39 -67.62
CA VAL A 455 130.15 94.33 -66.42
C VAL A 455 129.86 92.87 -66.06
N GLU A 456 129.83 91.99 -67.07
CA GLU A 456 129.69 90.54 -66.97
C GLU A 456 130.55 89.92 -65.86
N CYS A 457 131.87 90.12 -65.77
CA CYS A 457 132.65 89.41 -64.74
C CYS A 457 132.24 89.75 -63.28
N GLU A 458 131.89 91.00 -62.97
CA GLU A 458 131.42 91.37 -61.62
C GLU A 458 129.94 90.98 -61.42
N ARG A 459 129.12 91.16 -62.46
CA ARG A 459 127.73 90.69 -62.54
C ARG A 459 127.64 89.18 -62.39
N ASP A 460 128.60 88.41 -62.90
CA ASP A 460 128.57 86.95 -62.97
C ASP A 460 129.04 86.32 -61.65
N CYS A 461 129.93 86.99 -60.90
CA CYS A 461 130.16 86.70 -59.49
C CYS A 461 128.89 86.98 -58.64
N ALA A 462 128.21 88.10 -58.87
CA ALA A 462 126.96 88.42 -58.19
C ALA A 462 125.80 87.48 -58.59
N LEU A 463 125.71 87.10 -59.87
CA LEU A 463 124.75 86.12 -60.39
C LEU A 463 125.07 84.74 -59.84
N GLY A 464 126.34 84.34 -59.71
CA GLY A 464 126.71 83.09 -59.04
C GLY A 464 126.10 83.00 -57.65
N LYS A 465 126.23 84.06 -56.84
CA LYS A 465 125.61 84.10 -55.50
C LYS A 465 124.09 84.19 -55.54
N ALA A 466 123.51 84.93 -56.48
CA ALA A 466 122.06 84.98 -56.69
C ALA A 466 121.48 83.66 -57.24
N GLN A 467 122.30 82.86 -57.93
CA GLN A 467 121.94 81.58 -58.55
C GLN A 467 122.10 80.44 -57.55
N GLU A 468 123.07 80.50 -56.63
CA GLU A 468 123.07 79.67 -55.40
C GLU A 468 121.81 79.93 -54.58
N LEU A 469 121.50 81.20 -54.25
CA LEU A 469 120.28 81.56 -53.52
C LEU A 469 119.01 81.19 -54.29
N LYS A 470 119.03 81.25 -55.62
CA LYS A 470 117.93 80.75 -56.44
C LYS A 470 117.82 79.22 -56.36
N MET A 471 118.90 78.47 -56.45
CA MET A 471 118.87 77.00 -56.31
C MET A 471 118.43 76.56 -54.92
N GLU A 472 118.79 77.31 -53.87
CA GLU A 472 118.27 77.11 -52.51
C GLU A 472 116.76 77.40 -52.43
N ASN A 473 116.31 78.52 -53.01
CA ASN A 473 114.89 78.88 -53.05
C ASN A 473 114.05 77.91 -53.91
N ASP A 474 114.55 77.50 -55.08
CA ASP A 474 113.94 76.47 -55.94
C ASP A 474 113.87 75.13 -55.17
N SER A 475 114.94 74.73 -54.47
CA SER A 475 114.95 73.53 -53.61
C SER A 475 114.00 73.62 -52.41
N LEU A 476 113.82 74.80 -51.82
CA LEU A 476 112.85 75.04 -50.74
C LEU A 476 111.41 75.00 -51.28
N ASN A 477 111.16 75.56 -52.46
CA ASN A 477 109.86 75.47 -53.14
C ASN A 477 109.52 74.02 -53.51
N ASP A 478 110.46 73.23 -54.03
CA ASP A 478 110.24 71.80 -54.28
C ASP A 478 109.99 71.03 -52.98
N LYS A 479 110.66 71.36 -51.87
CA LYS A 479 110.34 70.79 -50.53
C LYS A 479 108.94 71.16 -50.07
N ILE A 480 108.54 72.43 -50.20
CA ILE A 480 107.20 72.91 -49.85
C ILE A 480 106.14 72.21 -50.71
N LYS A 481 106.40 72.04 -52.00
CA LYS A 481 105.54 71.35 -52.97
C LYS A 481 105.37 69.87 -52.62
N VAL A 482 106.45 69.15 -52.33
CA VAL A 482 106.38 67.74 -51.88
C VAL A 482 105.60 67.60 -50.56
N LEU A 483 105.76 68.55 -49.62
CA LEU A 483 104.98 68.57 -48.38
C LEU A 483 103.50 68.90 -48.63
N GLN A 484 103.18 69.78 -49.58
CA GLN A 484 101.81 70.06 -50.02
C GLN A 484 101.18 68.84 -50.70
N ASP A 485 101.89 68.19 -51.62
CA ASP A 485 101.42 66.98 -52.32
C ASP A 485 101.18 65.82 -51.35
N SER A 486 102.06 65.63 -50.35
CA SER A 486 101.83 64.66 -49.26
C SER A 486 100.57 65.01 -48.47
N LYS A 487 100.43 66.26 -48.00
CA LYS A 487 99.24 66.70 -47.24
C LYS A 487 97.95 66.59 -48.05
N ILE A 488 98.00 66.81 -49.36
CA ILE A 488 96.90 66.61 -50.31
C ILE A 488 96.56 65.12 -50.45
N ASN A 489 97.54 64.22 -50.43
CA ASN A 489 97.32 62.77 -50.44
C ASN A 489 96.72 62.27 -49.11
N ASP A 490 97.22 62.76 -47.98
CA ASP A 490 96.71 62.40 -46.65
C ASP A 490 95.29 62.91 -46.42
N THR A 491 94.95 64.13 -46.84
CA THR A 491 93.56 64.62 -46.83
C THR A 491 92.65 63.81 -47.76
N LYS A 492 93.10 63.43 -48.97
CA LYS A 492 92.37 62.49 -49.84
C LYS A 492 92.18 61.11 -49.19
N ARG A 493 93.10 60.67 -48.32
CA ARG A 493 92.98 59.41 -47.57
C ARG A 493 92.00 59.52 -46.40
N ILE A 494 92.01 60.64 -45.68
CA ILE A 494 91.05 60.96 -44.61
C ILE A 494 89.63 60.99 -45.17
N ILE A 495 89.37 61.74 -46.26
CA ILE A 495 88.05 61.83 -46.90
C ILE A 495 87.52 60.43 -47.27
N LYS A 496 88.35 59.56 -47.84
CA LYS A 496 87.96 58.17 -48.16
C LYS A 496 87.63 57.32 -46.93
N LEU A 497 88.28 57.57 -45.79
CA LEU A 497 87.95 56.90 -44.52
C LEU A 497 86.65 57.45 -43.93
N GLU A 498 86.41 58.76 -44.02
CA GLU A 498 85.15 59.40 -43.59
C GLU A 498 83.96 58.96 -44.44
N GLU A 499 84.14 58.84 -45.76
CA GLU A 499 83.17 58.21 -46.67
C GLU A 499 82.86 56.77 -46.28
N ASN A 500 83.86 55.98 -45.89
CA ASN A 500 83.63 54.59 -45.50
C ASN A 500 82.99 54.49 -44.11
N ILE A 501 83.33 55.38 -43.17
CA ILE A 501 82.68 55.48 -41.85
C ILE A 501 81.21 55.91 -41.99
N THR A 502 80.90 56.81 -42.93
CA THR A 502 79.50 57.21 -43.20
C THR A 502 78.71 56.10 -43.89
N LYS A 503 79.28 55.38 -44.87
CA LYS A 503 78.68 54.16 -45.46
C LYS A 503 78.37 53.09 -44.40
N LEU A 504 79.34 52.74 -43.55
CA LEU A 504 79.15 51.75 -42.48
C LEU A 504 78.13 52.20 -41.42
N LYS A 505 78.05 53.50 -41.11
CA LYS A 505 77.01 54.04 -40.20
C LYS A 505 75.61 53.94 -40.81
N LEU A 506 75.46 54.14 -42.12
CA LEU A 506 74.20 53.93 -42.82
C LEU A 506 73.84 52.43 -42.82
N GLU A 507 74.76 51.55 -43.19
CA GLU A 507 74.54 50.09 -43.19
C GLU A 507 74.11 49.56 -41.80
N ILE A 508 74.75 50.01 -40.71
CA ILE A 508 74.34 49.67 -39.34
C ILE A 508 72.92 50.18 -39.03
N LYS A 509 72.57 51.39 -39.47
CA LYS A 509 71.22 51.97 -39.28
C LYS A 509 70.17 51.19 -40.07
N ASP A 510 70.45 50.89 -41.33
CA ASP A 510 69.54 50.18 -42.22
C ASP A 510 69.31 48.74 -41.72
N LEU A 511 70.33 48.08 -41.18
CA LEU A 511 70.22 46.79 -40.49
C LEU A 511 69.40 46.87 -39.18
N GLN A 512 69.51 47.97 -38.42
CA GLN A 512 68.66 48.20 -37.24
C GLN A 512 67.19 48.44 -37.63
N GLU A 513 66.93 49.27 -38.63
CA GLU A 513 65.58 49.54 -39.13
C GLU A 513 64.95 48.30 -39.80
N SER A 514 65.74 47.48 -40.49
CA SER A 514 65.34 46.17 -41.03
C SER A 514 65.00 45.13 -39.95
N LYS A 515 65.68 45.16 -38.80
CA LYS A 515 65.42 44.24 -37.68
C LYS A 515 64.11 44.54 -36.93
N ASN A 516 63.71 45.81 -36.86
CA ASN A 516 62.52 46.25 -36.13
C ASN A 516 61.19 45.58 -36.57
N PRO A 517 60.82 45.46 -37.86
CA PRO A 517 59.59 44.77 -38.25
C PRO A 517 59.61 43.29 -37.83
N ALA A 518 60.73 42.58 -38.00
CA ALA A 518 60.85 41.18 -37.57
C ALA A 518 60.66 41.03 -36.04
N PHE A 519 61.20 41.96 -35.24
CA PHE A 519 60.99 41.98 -33.79
C PHE A 519 59.52 42.24 -33.43
N ASN A 520 58.85 43.17 -34.12
CA ASN A 520 57.43 43.45 -33.92
C ASN A 520 56.54 42.26 -34.30
N THR A 521 56.82 41.58 -35.41
CA THR A 521 56.11 40.34 -35.79
C THR A 521 56.33 39.22 -34.77
N ILE A 522 57.56 39.03 -34.25
CA ILE A 522 57.83 38.08 -33.16
C ILE A 522 57.07 38.44 -31.88
N LYS A 523 56.91 39.75 -31.58
CA LYS A 523 56.11 40.21 -30.45
C LYS A 523 54.62 39.89 -30.65
N GLN A 524 54.05 40.24 -31.81
CA GLN A 524 52.64 39.95 -32.15
C GLN A 524 52.36 38.44 -32.10
N LEU A 525 53.19 37.61 -32.71
CA LEU A 525 53.05 36.14 -32.68
C LEU A 525 53.13 35.56 -31.25
N ARG A 526 53.84 36.21 -30.31
CA ARG A 526 53.85 35.83 -28.88
C ARG A 526 52.57 36.26 -28.16
N GLU A 527 52.06 37.45 -28.46
CA GLU A 527 50.79 37.95 -27.91
C GLU A 527 49.62 37.08 -28.40
N GLU A 528 49.58 36.74 -29.69
CA GLU A 528 48.64 35.77 -30.28
C GLU A 528 48.76 34.38 -29.65
N ASN A 529 49.97 33.84 -29.46
CA ASN A 529 50.15 32.55 -28.77
C ASN A 529 49.67 32.60 -27.30
N CYS A 530 49.87 33.72 -26.61
CA CYS A 530 49.37 33.91 -25.25
C CYS A 530 47.83 33.91 -25.22
N GLU A 531 47.19 34.66 -26.12
CA GLU A 531 45.73 34.63 -26.27
C GLU A 531 45.20 33.24 -26.62
N LEU A 532 45.85 32.51 -27.53
CA LEU A 532 45.45 31.15 -27.91
C LEU A 532 45.60 30.17 -26.74
N GLN A 533 46.65 30.29 -25.91
CA GLN A 533 46.77 29.49 -24.69
C GLN A 533 45.70 29.83 -23.65
N ILE A 534 45.31 31.11 -23.51
CA ILE A 534 44.21 31.52 -22.62
C ILE A 534 42.87 30.96 -23.11
N LYS A 535 42.58 31.10 -24.42
CA LYS A 535 41.37 30.58 -25.08
C LYS A 535 41.29 29.04 -24.99
N LEU A 536 42.42 28.35 -25.12
CA LEU A 536 42.52 26.90 -24.94
C LEU A 536 42.24 26.49 -23.48
N ARG A 537 42.80 27.22 -22.49
CA ARG A 537 42.52 26.97 -21.07
C ARG A 537 41.05 27.19 -20.71
N SER A 538 40.43 28.28 -21.14
CA SER A 538 39.01 28.50 -20.88
C SER A 538 38.14 27.43 -21.53
N SER A 539 38.45 27.00 -22.76
CA SER A 539 37.72 25.92 -23.42
C SER A 539 37.92 24.55 -22.76
N ASP A 540 39.08 24.27 -22.17
CA ASP A 540 39.36 23.06 -21.39
C ASP A 540 38.64 23.08 -20.03
N GLU A 541 38.60 24.23 -19.35
CA GLU A 541 37.76 24.41 -18.17
C GLU A 541 36.27 24.23 -18.47
N ASP A 542 35.77 24.78 -19.58
CA ASP A 542 34.37 24.66 -19.97
C ASP A 542 34.02 23.23 -20.42
N TYR A 543 34.96 22.52 -21.06
CA TYR A 543 34.85 21.08 -21.30
C TYR A 543 34.79 20.29 -19.99
N LYS A 544 35.61 20.63 -18.98
CA LYS A 544 35.57 20.00 -17.65
C LYS A 544 34.25 20.26 -16.92
N LYS A 545 33.73 21.49 -16.98
CA LYS A 545 32.40 21.85 -16.45
C LYS A 545 31.29 21.04 -17.15
N LEU A 546 31.33 20.95 -18.47
CA LEU A 546 30.36 20.18 -19.27
C LEU A 546 30.45 18.67 -19.03
N ASN A 547 31.65 18.12 -18.84
CA ASN A 547 31.83 16.71 -18.47
C ASN A 547 31.32 16.43 -17.05
N ALA A 548 31.51 17.35 -16.10
CA ALA A 548 30.95 17.22 -14.75
C ALA A 548 29.41 17.22 -14.77
N THR A 549 28.78 18.16 -15.48
CA THR A 549 27.32 18.19 -15.61
C THR A 549 26.77 17.00 -16.40
N TYR A 550 27.45 16.55 -17.45
CA TYR A 550 27.09 15.32 -18.17
C TYR A 550 27.09 14.09 -17.25
N ASN A 551 28.13 13.90 -16.43
CA ASN A 551 28.17 12.78 -15.49
C ASN A 551 27.10 12.90 -14.39
N GLN A 552 26.80 14.11 -13.92
CA GLN A 552 25.70 14.35 -12.97
C GLN A 552 24.32 14.04 -13.60
N ILE A 553 24.09 14.46 -14.84
CA ILE A 553 22.87 14.13 -15.61
C ILE A 553 22.76 12.62 -15.84
N LYS A 554 23.88 11.93 -16.14
CA LYS A 554 23.92 10.47 -16.31
C LYS A 554 23.54 9.73 -15.03
N ILE A 555 24.05 10.16 -13.88
CA ILE A 555 23.67 9.60 -12.56
C ILE A 555 22.18 9.83 -12.28
N LEU A 556 21.67 11.04 -12.56
CA LEU A 556 20.25 11.36 -12.41
C LEU A 556 19.37 10.52 -13.36
N SER A 557 19.76 10.32 -14.62
CA SER A 557 19.06 9.44 -15.57
C SER A 557 18.94 8.03 -15.02
N GLN A 558 20.06 7.44 -14.58
CA GLN A 558 20.08 6.08 -14.04
C GLN A 558 19.31 5.95 -12.71
N GLN A 559 19.26 7.02 -11.89
CA GLN A 559 18.36 7.09 -10.73
C GLN A 559 16.89 7.15 -11.15
N THR A 560 16.52 7.93 -12.17
CA THR A 560 15.14 7.97 -12.68
C THR A 560 14.71 6.67 -13.36
N GLU A 561 15.61 5.96 -14.06
CA GLU A 561 15.36 4.62 -14.62
C GLU A 561 15.08 3.60 -13.50
N ASN A 562 15.88 3.60 -12.42
CA ASN A 562 15.65 2.73 -11.27
C ASN A 562 14.32 3.03 -10.54
N VAL A 563 13.95 4.32 -10.42
CA VAL A 563 12.65 4.71 -9.84
C VAL A 563 11.49 4.31 -10.76
N LEU A 564 11.62 4.53 -12.08
CA LEU A 564 10.61 4.13 -13.07
C LEU A 564 10.39 2.62 -13.05
N MET A 565 11.47 1.83 -13.02
CA MET A 565 11.42 0.37 -12.94
C MET A 565 10.72 -0.10 -11.66
N ASN A 566 11.00 0.53 -10.51
CA ASN A 566 10.30 0.23 -9.25
C ASN A 566 8.80 0.56 -9.32
N VAL A 567 8.43 1.69 -9.93
CA VAL A 567 7.02 2.07 -10.14
C VAL A 567 6.32 1.12 -11.12
N GLN A 568 6.99 0.68 -12.18
CA GLN A 568 6.46 -0.33 -13.11
C GLN A 568 6.25 -1.68 -12.42
N ASN A 569 7.19 -2.13 -11.58
CA ASN A 569 7.05 -3.35 -10.81
C ASN A 569 5.89 -3.27 -9.79
N GLN A 570 5.69 -2.13 -9.14
CA GLN A 570 4.54 -1.89 -8.25
C GLN A 570 3.20 -1.83 -9.02
N LEU A 571 3.20 -1.24 -10.22
CA LEU A 571 2.02 -1.19 -11.09
C LEU A 571 1.62 -2.58 -11.59
N GLU A 572 2.59 -3.39 -12.02
CA GLU A 572 2.30 -4.76 -12.48
C GLU A 572 1.88 -5.66 -11.31
N PHE A 573 2.47 -5.51 -10.11
CA PHE A 573 2.03 -6.20 -8.90
C PHE A 573 0.58 -5.85 -8.52
N THR A 574 0.24 -4.55 -8.42
CA THR A 574 -1.13 -4.11 -8.07
C THR A 574 -2.16 -4.47 -9.14
N LYS A 575 -1.74 -4.56 -10.41
CA LYS A 575 -2.53 -5.11 -11.53
C LYS A 575 -2.74 -6.62 -11.40
N CYS A 576 -1.73 -7.40 -11.01
CA CYS A 576 -1.91 -8.82 -10.67
C CYS A 576 -2.90 -9.00 -9.51
N GLU A 577 -2.75 -8.26 -8.42
CA GLU A 577 -3.71 -8.27 -7.30
C GLU A 577 -5.12 -7.93 -7.78
N LEU A 578 -5.29 -6.90 -8.63
CA LEU A 578 -6.57 -6.52 -9.20
C LEU A 578 -7.19 -7.68 -10.00
N THR A 579 -6.44 -8.31 -10.91
CA THR A 579 -6.94 -9.47 -11.67
C THR A 579 -7.30 -10.66 -10.78
N GLU A 580 -6.60 -10.86 -9.66
CA GLU A 580 -6.98 -11.86 -8.68
C GLU A 580 -8.32 -11.52 -8.03
N ARG A 581 -8.53 -10.26 -7.58
CA ARG A 581 -9.81 -9.83 -7.01
C ARG A 581 -10.95 -9.88 -8.02
N GLU A 582 -10.71 -9.54 -9.29
CA GLU A 582 -11.66 -9.71 -10.38
C GLU A 582 -12.05 -11.19 -10.58
N SER A 583 -11.08 -12.11 -10.48
CA SER A 583 -11.34 -13.55 -10.54
C SER A 583 -12.17 -14.05 -9.35
N GLN A 584 -11.89 -13.54 -8.14
CA GLN A 584 -12.66 -13.83 -6.93
C GLN A 584 -14.10 -13.30 -7.04
N ILE A 585 -14.28 -12.08 -7.54
CA ILE A 585 -15.60 -11.49 -7.85
C ILE A 585 -16.35 -12.32 -8.91
N CYS A 586 -15.67 -12.79 -9.95
CA CYS A 586 -16.26 -13.69 -10.95
C CYS A 586 -16.76 -15.00 -10.33
N CYS A 587 -16.00 -15.60 -9.42
CA CYS A 587 -16.41 -16.82 -8.71
C CYS A 587 -17.58 -16.58 -7.75
N LEU A 588 -17.58 -15.45 -7.03
CA LEU A 588 -18.71 -15.05 -6.16
C LEU A 588 -19.98 -14.78 -6.97
N ASN A 589 -19.87 -14.09 -8.12
CA ASN A 589 -21.01 -13.86 -9.02
C ASN A 589 -21.61 -15.17 -9.55
N LYS A 590 -20.77 -16.12 -10.00
CA LYS A 590 -21.23 -17.47 -10.38
C LYS A 590 -21.96 -18.18 -9.24
N SER A 591 -21.44 -18.11 -8.01
CA SER A 591 -22.10 -18.67 -6.83
C SER A 591 -23.44 -17.98 -6.53
N ILE A 592 -23.53 -16.66 -6.71
CA ILE A 592 -24.76 -15.88 -6.56
C ILE A 592 -25.79 -16.30 -7.62
N ASP A 593 -25.38 -16.51 -8.86
CA ASP A 593 -26.28 -16.92 -9.94
C ASP A 593 -26.79 -18.36 -9.76
N CYS A 594 -25.94 -19.30 -9.33
CA CYS A 594 -26.38 -20.64 -8.92
C CYS A 594 -27.38 -20.60 -7.75
N LEU A 595 -27.22 -19.66 -6.81
CA LEU A 595 -28.18 -19.47 -5.71
C LEU A 595 -29.49 -18.83 -6.19
N LYS A 596 -29.45 -17.88 -7.15
CA LYS A 596 -30.66 -17.34 -7.80
C LYS A 596 -31.46 -18.45 -8.49
N GLU A 597 -30.79 -19.32 -9.26
CA GLU A 597 -31.44 -20.47 -9.89
C GLU A 597 -32.11 -21.42 -8.87
N GLN A 598 -31.47 -21.67 -7.73
CA GLN A 598 -32.06 -22.49 -6.66
C GLN A 598 -33.29 -21.79 -6.05
N ILE A 599 -33.20 -20.49 -5.76
CA ILE A 599 -34.33 -19.69 -5.28
C ILE A 599 -35.48 -19.69 -6.29
N GLU A 600 -35.21 -19.61 -7.59
CA GLU A 600 -36.23 -19.70 -8.64
C GLU A 600 -36.87 -21.10 -8.67
N LYS A 601 -36.07 -22.18 -8.63
CA LYS A 601 -36.55 -23.57 -8.58
C LYS A 601 -37.49 -23.79 -7.38
N TYR A 602 -37.09 -23.38 -6.18
CA TYR A 602 -37.95 -23.46 -4.99
C TYR A 602 -39.16 -22.52 -5.05
N THR A 603 -39.05 -21.34 -5.67
CA THR A 603 -40.20 -20.43 -5.86
C THR A 603 -41.24 -21.04 -6.81
N ASN A 604 -40.79 -21.74 -7.85
CA ASN A 604 -41.65 -22.47 -8.79
C ASN A 604 -42.23 -23.77 -8.20
N GLU A 605 -41.57 -24.39 -7.23
CA GLU A 605 -42.13 -25.48 -6.44
C GLU A 605 -43.21 -24.97 -5.47
N ILE A 606 -42.93 -23.88 -4.76
CA ILE A 606 -43.88 -23.20 -3.86
C ILE A 606 -45.11 -22.70 -4.64
N SER A 607 -44.98 -22.27 -5.90
CA SER A 607 -46.12 -21.85 -6.72
C SER A 607 -47.00 -23.03 -7.16
N LYS A 608 -46.40 -24.18 -7.51
CA LYS A 608 -47.13 -25.44 -7.75
C LYS A 608 -47.89 -25.88 -6.50
N LEU A 609 -47.21 -26.03 -5.36
CA LEU A 609 -47.83 -26.46 -4.10
C LEU A 609 -48.97 -25.52 -3.64
N LYS A 610 -48.87 -24.21 -3.92
CA LYS A 610 -49.98 -23.25 -3.69
C LYS A 610 -51.16 -23.50 -4.64
N ASN A 611 -50.91 -23.77 -5.91
CA ASN A 611 -51.95 -24.11 -6.87
C ASN A 611 -52.65 -25.42 -6.49
N ASP A 612 -51.89 -26.48 -6.20
CA ASP A 612 -52.41 -27.80 -5.83
C ASP A 612 -53.24 -27.74 -4.55
N LYS A 613 -52.76 -27.02 -3.53
CA LYS A 613 -53.53 -26.69 -2.34
C LYS A 613 -54.86 -26.01 -2.70
N SER A 614 -54.86 -25.01 -3.58
CA SER A 614 -56.09 -24.32 -3.98
C SER A 614 -57.08 -25.23 -4.71
N THR A 615 -56.58 -26.25 -5.43
CA THR A 615 -57.42 -27.27 -6.08
C THR A 615 -58.09 -28.17 -5.05
N ILE A 616 -57.32 -28.67 -4.07
CA ILE A 616 -57.83 -29.46 -2.94
C ILE A 616 -58.83 -28.66 -2.10
N GLU A 617 -58.63 -27.35 -1.92
CA GLU A 617 -59.58 -26.47 -1.23
C GLU A 617 -60.92 -26.36 -1.98
N ARG A 618 -60.91 -26.22 -3.32
CA ARG A 618 -62.13 -26.23 -4.15
C ARG A 618 -62.83 -27.60 -4.15
N GLU A 619 -62.08 -28.69 -4.20
CA GLU A 619 -62.64 -30.06 -4.13
C GLU A 619 -63.32 -30.30 -2.78
N LYS A 620 -62.69 -29.88 -1.67
CA LYS A 620 -63.26 -29.94 -0.33
C LYS A 620 -64.57 -29.16 -0.23
N GLU A 621 -64.65 -27.96 -0.81
CA GLU A 621 -65.88 -27.16 -0.88
C GLU A 621 -66.97 -27.88 -1.70
N PHE A 622 -66.63 -28.44 -2.86
CA PHE A 622 -67.55 -29.23 -3.68
C PHE A 622 -68.11 -30.45 -2.94
N TYR A 623 -67.27 -31.18 -2.20
CA TYR A 623 -67.71 -32.33 -1.40
C TYR A 623 -68.58 -31.90 -0.21
N ALA A 624 -68.27 -30.78 0.46
CA ALA A 624 -69.12 -30.23 1.52
C ALA A 624 -70.53 -29.88 0.99
N MET A 625 -70.62 -29.09 -0.09
CA MET A 625 -71.91 -28.76 -0.72
C MET A 625 -72.68 -30.01 -1.20
N THR A 626 -71.98 -31.09 -1.52
CA THR A 626 -72.58 -32.38 -1.94
C THR A 626 -73.11 -33.19 -0.76
N LEU A 627 -72.45 -33.11 0.41
CA LEU A 627 -72.92 -33.70 1.66
C LEU A 627 -74.15 -32.95 2.19
N ASP A 628 -74.14 -31.62 2.20
CA ASP A 628 -75.29 -30.82 2.66
C ASP A 628 -76.55 -31.12 1.84
N LYS A 629 -76.44 -31.14 0.50
CA LYS A 629 -77.52 -31.55 -0.43
C LYS A 629 -77.98 -33.01 -0.28
N ARG A 630 -77.22 -33.87 0.42
CA ARG A 630 -77.64 -35.23 0.79
C ARG A 630 -78.33 -35.24 2.16
N ASN A 631 -77.85 -34.45 3.12
CA ASN A 631 -78.47 -34.28 4.44
C ASN A 631 -79.87 -33.64 4.33
N GLU A 632 -80.04 -32.61 3.49
CA GLU A 632 -81.35 -32.02 3.16
C GLU A 632 -82.35 -33.07 2.63
N LYS A 633 -81.87 -33.96 1.74
CA LYS A 633 -82.69 -35.04 1.17
C LYS A 633 -83.02 -36.11 2.21
N LEU A 634 -82.09 -36.42 3.12
CA LEU A 634 -82.30 -37.37 4.21
C LEU A 634 -83.40 -36.88 5.15
N HIS A 635 -83.31 -35.64 5.66
CA HIS A 635 -84.36 -35.03 6.47
C HIS A 635 -85.72 -34.96 5.76
N SER A 636 -85.73 -34.72 4.43
CA SER A 636 -86.95 -34.77 3.62
C SER A 636 -87.58 -36.18 3.52
N VAL A 637 -86.82 -37.25 3.74
CA VAL A 637 -87.32 -38.63 3.80
C VAL A 637 -87.74 -38.99 5.23
N GLU A 638 -86.96 -38.60 6.24
CA GLU A 638 -87.25 -38.83 7.67
C GLU A 638 -88.59 -38.21 8.08
N SER A 639 -88.83 -36.94 7.71
CA SER A 639 -90.12 -36.26 7.98
C SER A 639 -91.33 -36.94 7.32
N LYS A 640 -91.13 -37.61 6.17
CA LYS A 640 -92.18 -38.42 5.51
C LYS A 640 -92.42 -39.76 6.20
N MET A 641 -91.36 -40.35 6.76
CA MET A 641 -91.42 -41.59 7.54
C MET A 641 -92.23 -41.39 8.84
N GLU A 642 -92.03 -40.28 9.54
CA GLU A 642 -92.79 -39.94 10.75
C GLU A 642 -94.30 -39.77 10.47
N SER A 643 -94.65 -39.06 9.39
CA SER A 643 -96.05 -38.90 8.94
C SER A 643 -96.73 -40.25 8.66
N ALA A 644 -96.01 -41.21 8.08
CA ALA A 644 -96.53 -42.55 7.80
C ALA A 644 -96.74 -43.42 9.06
N MET A 645 -96.07 -43.10 10.19
CA MET A 645 -96.22 -43.86 11.44
C MET A 645 -97.56 -43.60 12.12
N CYS A 646 -98.06 -42.36 12.16
CA CYS A 646 -99.35 -42.02 12.80
C CYS A 646 -100.54 -42.78 12.20
N LEU A 647 -100.55 -43.04 10.89
CA LEU A 647 -101.63 -43.79 10.22
C LEU A 647 -101.63 -45.30 10.56
N LYS A 648 -100.54 -45.80 11.15
CA LYS A 648 -100.31 -47.23 11.40
C LYS A 648 -101.00 -47.72 12.68
N GLU A 649 -101.23 -46.84 13.65
CA GLU A 649 -101.79 -47.22 14.96
C GLU A 649 -103.32 -47.43 14.93
N SER A 650 -104.06 -46.67 14.12
CA SER A 650 -105.50 -46.89 13.90
C SER A 650 -105.80 -48.30 13.33
N ASN A 651 -104.89 -48.83 12.51
CA ASN A 651 -104.99 -50.17 11.92
C ASN A 651 -104.61 -51.32 12.89
N ARG A 652 -104.22 -51.03 14.13
CA ARG A 652 -103.65 -52.03 15.06
C ARG A 652 -104.69 -53.00 15.62
N THR A 653 -105.92 -52.54 15.89
CA THR A 653 -106.97 -53.34 16.56
C THR A 653 -107.56 -54.45 15.68
N MET A 654 -107.67 -54.26 14.37
CA MET A 654 -108.18 -55.30 13.46
C MET A 654 -107.11 -56.31 13.00
N ARG A 655 -105.82 -56.03 13.21
CA ARG A 655 -104.73 -56.96 12.86
C ARG A 655 -104.58 -58.13 13.83
N ILE A 656 -104.92 -57.96 15.11
CA ILE A 656 -104.68 -58.97 16.15
C ILE A 656 -105.28 -60.34 15.79
N LYS A 657 -106.54 -60.39 15.32
CA LYS A 657 -107.20 -61.63 14.89
C LYS A 657 -106.71 -62.20 13.54
N ILE A 658 -105.87 -61.46 12.82
CA ILE A 658 -105.24 -61.89 11.56
C ILE A 658 -103.79 -62.35 11.84
N ASP A 659 -103.12 -61.74 12.83
CA ASP A 659 -101.75 -62.08 13.22
C ASP A 659 -101.65 -63.52 13.76
N ASP A 660 -102.63 -64.02 14.52
CA ASP A 660 -102.66 -65.40 15.05
C ASP A 660 -102.47 -66.47 13.93
N LEU A 661 -103.18 -66.31 12.80
CA LEU A 661 -103.06 -67.22 11.65
C LEU A 661 -101.81 -66.94 10.80
N ASN A 662 -101.24 -65.74 10.87
CA ASN A 662 -100.01 -65.40 10.16
C ASN A 662 -98.74 -65.77 10.94
N CYS A 663 -98.81 -66.00 12.26
CA CYS A 663 -97.65 -66.37 13.07
C CYS A 663 -96.98 -67.68 12.60
N GLU A 664 -97.75 -68.68 12.18
CA GLU A 664 -97.19 -69.95 11.71
C GLU A 664 -96.58 -69.85 10.29
N ILE A 665 -97.10 -68.96 9.44
CA ILE A 665 -96.52 -68.65 8.12
C ILE A 665 -95.19 -67.87 8.30
N LYS A 666 -95.21 -66.79 9.11
CA LYS A 666 -94.03 -65.97 9.42
C LYS A 666 -92.89 -66.81 10.01
N ARG A 667 -93.19 -67.87 10.76
CA ARG A 667 -92.19 -68.80 11.35
C ARG A 667 -91.34 -69.50 10.27
N LEU A 668 -91.93 -69.84 9.13
CA LEU A 668 -91.22 -70.44 8.00
C LEU A 668 -90.56 -69.37 7.11
N GLU A 669 -91.20 -68.21 6.95
CA GLU A 669 -90.63 -67.08 6.20
C GLU A 669 -89.39 -66.47 6.88
N SER A 670 -89.32 -66.44 8.23
CA SER A 670 -88.14 -65.94 8.96
C SER A 670 -86.89 -66.71 8.55
N ILE A 671 -86.92 -68.05 8.61
CA ILE A 671 -85.76 -68.91 8.33
C ILE A 671 -85.20 -68.65 6.90
N VAL A 672 -86.08 -68.38 5.94
CA VAL A 672 -85.72 -68.01 4.56
C VAL A 672 -85.24 -66.56 4.44
N CYS A 673 -85.79 -65.64 5.24
CA CYS A 673 -85.33 -64.25 5.31
C CYS A 673 -83.95 -64.12 5.96
N ASP A 674 -83.73 -64.83 7.07
CA ASP A 674 -82.51 -64.82 7.86
C ASP A 674 -81.33 -65.34 7.01
N THR A 675 -81.47 -66.53 6.40
CA THR A 675 -80.47 -67.09 5.46
C THR A 675 -80.26 -66.24 4.20
N ARG A 676 -81.29 -65.56 3.69
CA ARG A 676 -81.14 -64.59 2.57
C ARG A 676 -80.39 -63.34 3.01
N SER A 677 -80.62 -62.85 4.22
CA SER A 677 -79.96 -61.67 4.78
C SER A 677 -78.48 -61.96 5.07
N GLU A 678 -78.17 -63.17 5.56
CA GLU A 678 -76.81 -63.67 5.78
C GLU A 678 -76.05 -63.77 4.45
N ASN A 679 -76.64 -64.40 3.41
CA ASN A 679 -76.05 -64.41 2.07
C ASN A 679 -75.83 -63.00 1.52
N GLN A 680 -76.76 -62.05 1.71
CA GLN A 680 -76.56 -60.67 1.28
C GLN A 680 -75.51 -59.92 2.12
N CYS A 681 -75.30 -60.29 3.38
CA CYS A 681 -74.22 -59.79 4.22
C CYS A 681 -72.87 -60.32 3.74
N LEU A 682 -72.77 -61.62 3.49
CA LEU A 682 -71.58 -62.30 2.96
C LEU A 682 -71.20 -61.76 1.58
N CYS A 683 -72.15 -61.50 0.67
CA CYS A 683 -71.87 -60.84 -0.60
C CYS A 683 -71.30 -59.42 -0.42
N LYS A 684 -71.84 -58.62 0.51
CA LYS A 684 -71.28 -57.29 0.81
C LYS A 684 -69.88 -57.37 1.45
N GLN A 685 -69.63 -58.38 2.29
CA GLN A 685 -68.30 -58.64 2.86
C GLN A 685 -67.31 -59.12 1.79
N LEU A 686 -67.78 -59.86 0.78
CA LEU A 686 -66.99 -60.25 -0.40
C LEU A 686 -66.66 -59.03 -1.27
N GLU A 687 -67.61 -58.11 -1.45
CA GLU A 687 -67.40 -56.85 -2.18
C GLU A 687 -66.41 -55.93 -1.46
N THR A 688 -66.53 -55.75 -0.14
CA THR A 688 -65.56 -54.94 0.63
C THR A 688 -64.19 -55.59 0.69
N THR A 689 -64.08 -56.90 0.93
CA THR A 689 -62.77 -57.59 0.92
C THR A 689 -62.13 -57.58 -0.48
N LYS A 690 -62.91 -57.70 -1.56
CA LYS A 690 -62.43 -57.51 -2.93
C LYS A 690 -61.94 -56.07 -3.17
N HIS A 691 -62.63 -55.06 -2.65
CA HIS A 691 -62.18 -53.67 -2.74
C HIS A 691 -60.90 -53.42 -1.93
N HIS A 692 -60.80 -53.96 -0.70
CA HIS A 692 -59.58 -53.91 0.09
C HIS A 692 -58.40 -54.61 -0.60
N LEU A 693 -58.64 -55.75 -1.26
CA LEU A 693 -57.64 -56.44 -2.08
C LEU A 693 -57.22 -55.60 -3.29
N THR A 694 -58.15 -54.98 -4.03
CA THR A 694 -57.76 -54.08 -5.13
C THR A 694 -56.96 -52.89 -4.64
N ASN A 695 -57.29 -52.31 -3.48
CA ASN A 695 -56.58 -51.17 -2.93
C ASN A 695 -55.17 -51.59 -2.45
N ALA A 696 -55.03 -52.77 -1.84
CA ALA A 696 -53.73 -53.33 -1.46
C ALA A 696 -52.85 -53.65 -2.69
N ILE A 697 -53.44 -54.07 -3.82
CA ILE A 697 -52.72 -54.27 -5.08
C ILE A 697 -52.22 -52.93 -5.66
N HIS A 698 -53.06 -51.89 -5.68
CA HIS A 698 -52.64 -50.56 -6.14
C HIS A 698 -51.57 -49.95 -5.22
N GLU A 699 -51.69 -50.14 -3.91
CA GLU A 699 -50.70 -49.65 -2.94
C GLU A 699 -49.37 -50.43 -3.04
N ASN A 700 -49.39 -51.75 -3.26
CA ASN A 700 -48.18 -52.51 -3.59
C ASN A 700 -47.55 -52.04 -4.91
N GLY A 701 -48.36 -51.66 -5.90
CA GLY A 701 -47.89 -51.02 -7.13
C GLY A 701 -47.15 -49.71 -6.83
N ARG A 702 -47.82 -48.77 -6.15
CA ARG A 702 -47.24 -47.47 -5.73
C ARG A 702 -45.94 -47.64 -4.94
N MET A 703 -45.93 -48.53 -3.96
CA MET A 703 -44.74 -48.83 -3.15
C MET A 703 -43.63 -49.49 -3.97
N SER A 704 -43.95 -50.31 -4.98
CA SER A 704 -42.97 -50.89 -5.90
C SER A 704 -42.35 -49.83 -6.82
N ASP A 705 -43.17 -48.90 -7.33
CA ASP A 705 -42.70 -47.79 -8.17
C ASP A 705 -41.85 -46.80 -7.37
N GLU A 706 -42.22 -46.51 -6.11
CA GLU A 706 -41.43 -45.69 -5.20
C GLU A 706 -40.11 -46.37 -4.80
N LEU A 707 -40.10 -47.69 -4.56
CA LEU A 707 -38.87 -48.45 -4.35
C LEU A 707 -37.97 -48.47 -5.60
N ALA A 708 -38.55 -48.52 -6.80
CA ALA A 708 -37.81 -48.42 -8.05
C ALA A 708 -37.20 -47.02 -8.24
N ALA A 709 -37.94 -45.95 -7.95
CA ALA A 709 -37.47 -44.57 -7.99
C ALA A 709 -36.33 -44.34 -6.98
N ILE A 710 -36.51 -44.73 -5.71
CA ILE A 710 -35.48 -44.65 -4.66
C ILE A 710 -34.24 -45.46 -5.04
N THR A 711 -34.40 -46.62 -5.69
CA THR A 711 -33.28 -47.43 -6.19
C THR A 711 -32.53 -46.73 -7.35
N ALA A 712 -33.24 -46.04 -8.24
CA ALA A 712 -32.62 -45.24 -9.29
C ALA A 712 -31.85 -44.04 -8.73
N GLU A 713 -32.44 -43.30 -7.78
CA GLU A 713 -31.79 -42.19 -7.07
C GLU A 713 -30.57 -42.65 -6.26
N LEU A 714 -30.66 -43.79 -5.58
CA LEU A 714 -29.52 -44.41 -4.86
C LEU A 714 -28.38 -44.77 -5.81
N ASN A 715 -28.67 -45.19 -7.04
CA ASN A 715 -27.64 -45.51 -8.03
C ASN A 715 -27.08 -44.24 -8.71
N ALA A 716 -27.90 -43.21 -8.92
CA ALA A 716 -27.45 -41.90 -9.40
C ALA A 716 -26.52 -41.22 -8.37
N THR A 717 -26.91 -41.18 -7.10
CA THR A 717 -26.10 -40.60 -6.00
C THR A 717 -24.80 -41.38 -5.78
N LYS A 718 -24.82 -42.72 -5.84
CA LYS A 718 -23.58 -43.54 -5.86
C LYS A 718 -22.66 -43.19 -7.03
N LYS A 719 -23.21 -42.93 -8.22
CA LYS A 719 -22.40 -42.49 -9.37
C LYS A 719 -21.74 -41.14 -9.10
N CYS A 720 -22.52 -40.14 -8.68
CA CYS A 720 -21.99 -38.81 -8.35
C CYS A 720 -20.91 -38.88 -7.26
N LEU A 721 -21.10 -39.70 -6.22
CA LEU A 721 -20.09 -39.93 -5.18
C LEU A 721 -18.79 -40.52 -5.74
N ASN A 722 -18.88 -41.51 -6.63
CA ASN A 722 -17.72 -42.13 -7.29
C ASN A 722 -16.99 -41.14 -8.21
N ASP A 723 -17.74 -40.31 -8.95
CA ASP A 723 -17.16 -39.29 -9.82
C ASP A 723 -16.46 -38.17 -8.99
N SER A 724 -17.05 -37.71 -7.88
CA SER A 724 -16.36 -36.80 -6.93
C SER A 724 -15.18 -37.45 -6.20
N GLN A 725 -15.18 -38.77 -5.98
CA GLN A 725 -14.02 -39.50 -5.45
C GLN A 725 -12.84 -39.45 -6.44
N LYS A 726 -13.09 -39.68 -7.74
CA LYS A 726 -12.06 -39.55 -8.79
C LYS A 726 -11.52 -38.13 -8.89
N GLU A 727 -12.39 -37.11 -8.79
CA GLU A 727 -11.96 -35.71 -8.76
C GLU A 727 -11.03 -35.45 -7.55
N SER A 728 -11.37 -35.98 -6.37
CA SER A 728 -10.50 -35.92 -5.18
C SER A 728 -9.15 -36.61 -5.41
N GLU A 729 -9.11 -37.76 -6.08
CA GLU A 729 -7.87 -38.47 -6.42
C GLU A 729 -7.02 -37.73 -7.46
N ILE A 730 -7.64 -37.11 -8.46
CA ILE A 730 -6.96 -36.24 -9.43
C ILE A 730 -6.38 -35.00 -8.72
N ILE A 731 -7.12 -34.40 -7.79
CA ILE A 731 -6.65 -33.24 -7.00
C ILE A 731 -5.49 -33.66 -6.07
N LYS A 732 -5.57 -34.82 -5.40
CA LYS A 732 -4.45 -35.37 -4.60
C LYS A 732 -3.21 -35.63 -5.45
N SER A 733 -3.38 -36.18 -6.66
CA SER A 733 -2.28 -36.44 -7.60
C SER A 733 -1.61 -35.14 -8.06
N LYS A 734 -2.39 -34.09 -8.35
CA LYS A 734 -1.89 -32.74 -8.66
C LYS A 734 -1.17 -32.11 -7.47
N LEU A 735 -1.74 -32.22 -6.25
CA LEU A 735 -1.11 -31.73 -5.03
C LEU A 735 0.23 -32.42 -4.77
N GLN A 736 0.32 -33.74 -4.94
CA GLN A 736 1.57 -34.49 -4.87
C GLN A 736 2.58 -33.99 -5.91
N SER A 737 2.16 -33.75 -7.16
CA SER A 737 3.04 -33.18 -8.18
C SER A 737 3.58 -31.79 -7.78
N TYR A 738 2.77 -30.94 -7.18
CA TYR A 738 3.22 -29.63 -6.68
C TYR A 738 4.16 -29.76 -5.46
N ILE A 739 3.95 -30.74 -4.58
CA ILE A 739 4.86 -31.01 -3.45
C ILE A 739 6.25 -31.41 -3.97
N HIS A 740 6.35 -32.37 -4.89
CA HIS A 740 7.64 -32.76 -5.48
C HIS A 740 8.33 -31.60 -6.22
N GLU A 741 7.56 -30.71 -6.86
CA GLU A 741 8.08 -29.52 -7.54
C GLU A 741 8.59 -28.46 -6.54
N ILE A 742 7.91 -28.30 -5.39
CA ILE A 742 8.39 -27.46 -4.27
C ILE A 742 9.68 -28.06 -3.68
N GLU A 743 9.72 -29.36 -3.38
CA GLU A 743 10.92 -30.05 -2.89
C GLU A 743 12.11 -29.90 -3.86
N ARG A 744 11.85 -29.95 -5.18
CA ARG A 744 12.85 -29.71 -6.23
C ARG A 744 13.36 -28.26 -6.24
N ILE A 745 12.47 -27.29 -6.02
CA ILE A 745 12.82 -25.86 -5.93
C ILE A 745 13.60 -25.56 -4.65
N ASP A 746 13.16 -26.08 -3.50
CA ASP A 746 13.86 -25.95 -2.21
C ASP A 746 15.25 -26.60 -2.27
N GLY A 747 15.41 -27.74 -2.94
CA GLY A 747 16.71 -28.34 -3.21
C GLY A 747 17.64 -27.43 -4.02
N LEU A 748 17.13 -26.78 -5.07
CA LEU A 748 17.90 -25.80 -5.85
C LEU A 748 18.23 -24.53 -5.06
N ILE A 749 17.32 -24.06 -4.21
CA ILE A 749 17.56 -22.93 -3.29
C ILE A 749 18.66 -23.30 -2.30
N ALA A 750 18.61 -24.49 -1.68
CA ALA A 750 19.62 -24.98 -0.75
C ALA A 750 21.02 -25.08 -1.40
N MET A 751 21.09 -25.57 -2.66
CA MET A 751 22.34 -25.56 -3.43
C MET A 751 22.84 -24.12 -3.68
N LYS A 752 21.98 -23.20 -4.14
CA LYS A 752 22.38 -21.81 -4.41
C LYS A 752 22.78 -21.05 -3.14
N ASP A 753 22.16 -21.37 -2.01
CA ASP A 753 22.52 -20.78 -0.72
C ASP A 753 23.83 -21.37 -0.18
N ASN A 754 24.23 -22.58 -0.61
CA ASN A 754 25.55 -23.14 -0.36
C ASN A 754 26.62 -22.51 -1.26
N ASP A 755 26.36 -22.34 -2.57
CA ASP A 755 27.23 -21.58 -3.49
C ASP A 755 27.51 -20.17 -2.96
N ARG A 756 26.46 -19.51 -2.44
CA ARG A 756 26.53 -18.18 -1.82
C ARG A 756 27.37 -18.17 -0.53
N LYS A 757 27.30 -19.23 0.29
CA LYS A 757 28.14 -19.38 1.49
C LYS A 757 29.60 -19.61 1.12
N GLN A 758 29.88 -20.44 0.11
CA GLN A 758 31.24 -20.73 -0.35
C GLN A 758 31.90 -19.49 -0.96
N THR A 759 31.20 -18.75 -1.82
CA THR A 759 31.71 -17.50 -2.41
C THR A 759 31.89 -16.39 -1.35
N LEU A 760 31.03 -16.33 -0.33
CA LEU A 760 31.22 -15.42 0.80
C LEU A 760 32.43 -15.80 1.68
N CYS A 761 32.78 -17.09 1.81
CA CYS A 761 34.02 -17.51 2.46
C CYS A 761 35.24 -17.08 1.64
N GLN A 762 35.25 -17.38 0.33
CA GLN A 762 36.32 -16.95 -0.59
C GLN A 762 36.54 -15.43 -0.56
N TYR A 763 35.47 -14.63 -0.47
CA TYR A 763 35.57 -13.18 -0.32
C TYR A 763 36.24 -12.77 1.00
N LYS A 764 35.90 -13.42 2.12
CA LYS A 764 36.53 -13.17 3.43
C LYS A 764 38.00 -13.59 3.44
N ASP A 765 38.34 -14.71 2.81
CA ASP A 765 39.72 -15.19 2.70
C ASP A 765 40.57 -14.18 1.90
N LEU A 766 40.03 -13.63 0.81
CA LEU A 766 40.64 -12.54 0.05
C LEU A 766 40.72 -11.23 0.85
N GLU A 767 39.70 -10.89 1.65
CA GLU A 767 39.71 -9.72 2.53
C GLU A 767 40.79 -9.83 3.63
N CYS A 768 41.03 -11.03 4.15
CA CYS A 768 42.12 -11.32 5.07
C CYS A 768 43.50 -11.25 4.39
N GLN A 769 43.64 -11.78 3.18
CA GLN A 769 44.88 -11.65 2.38
C GLN A 769 45.18 -10.17 2.06
N PHE A 770 44.17 -9.39 1.68
CA PHE A 770 44.31 -7.96 1.42
C PHE A 770 44.78 -7.19 2.67
N LYS A 771 44.22 -7.49 3.85
CA LYS A 771 44.66 -6.90 5.13
C LYS A 771 46.11 -7.26 5.48
N SER A 772 46.55 -8.49 5.20
CA SER A 772 47.95 -8.88 5.38
C SER A 772 48.88 -8.07 4.46
N LEU A 773 48.54 -7.98 3.18
CA LEU A 773 49.31 -7.23 2.18
C LEU A 773 49.35 -5.73 2.47
N ASP A 774 48.25 -5.13 2.94
CA ASP A 774 48.23 -3.71 3.30
C ASP A 774 49.02 -3.44 4.60
N GLN A 775 49.04 -4.39 5.54
CA GLN A 775 49.91 -4.34 6.72
C GLN A 775 51.40 -4.46 6.35
N GLU A 776 51.76 -5.37 5.43
CA GLU A 776 53.11 -5.47 4.85
C GLU A 776 53.51 -4.20 4.07
N SER A 777 52.56 -3.59 3.36
CA SER A 777 52.73 -2.30 2.66
C SER A 777 52.94 -1.14 3.64
N CYS A 778 52.23 -1.12 4.78
CA CYS A 778 52.43 -0.14 5.84
C CYS A 778 53.78 -0.30 6.54
N GLU A 779 54.19 -1.53 6.83
CA GLU A 779 55.50 -1.80 7.44
C GLU A 779 56.65 -1.47 6.48
N SER A 780 56.49 -1.77 5.19
CA SER A 780 57.45 -1.36 4.15
C SER A 780 57.60 0.16 4.07
N LYS A 781 56.48 0.91 4.14
CA LYS A 781 56.51 2.39 4.20
C LYS A 781 57.19 2.90 5.48
N ARG A 782 56.95 2.27 6.63
CA ARG A 782 57.61 2.61 7.91
C ARG A 782 59.14 2.47 7.80
N ILE A 783 59.60 1.34 7.26
CA ILE A 783 61.02 1.06 7.02
C ILE A 783 61.63 2.06 6.03
N ILE A 784 60.91 2.42 4.96
CA ILE A 784 61.36 3.45 4.01
C ILE A 784 61.56 4.79 4.71
N SER A 785 60.59 5.27 5.48
CA SER A 785 60.73 6.57 6.17
C SER A 785 61.77 6.56 7.30
N GLU A 786 62.03 5.41 7.94
CA GLU A 786 63.17 5.24 8.85
C GLU A 786 64.53 5.36 8.12
N TYR A 787 64.64 4.89 6.87
CA TYR A 787 65.81 5.12 6.03
C TYR A 787 65.89 6.55 5.46
N GLU A 788 64.76 7.18 5.10
CA GLU A 788 64.72 8.58 4.64
C GLU A 788 65.23 9.53 5.74
N GLU A 789 64.81 9.33 6.99
CA GLU A 789 65.27 10.15 8.12
C GLU A 789 66.76 9.88 8.43
N GLN A 790 67.25 8.65 8.29
CA GLN A 790 68.69 8.34 8.38
C GLN A 790 69.51 9.03 7.28
N ILE A 791 69.07 8.97 6.01
CA ILE A 791 69.71 9.64 4.87
C ILE A 791 69.76 11.15 5.11
N LYS A 792 68.68 11.74 5.62
CA LYS A 792 68.56 13.16 5.98
C LYS A 792 69.52 13.56 7.11
N ILE A 793 69.67 12.72 8.15
CA ILE A 793 70.67 12.92 9.23
C ILE A 793 72.10 12.86 8.66
N LEU A 794 72.43 11.83 7.88
CA LEU A 794 73.75 11.68 7.25
C LEU A 794 74.06 12.82 6.28
N THR A 795 73.07 13.29 5.52
CA THR A 795 73.20 14.47 4.63
C THR A 795 73.45 15.75 5.43
N GLY A 796 72.83 15.90 6.60
CA GLY A 796 73.11 16.99 7.53
C GLY A 796 74.53 16.94 8.10
N GLN A 797 75.01 15.74 8.45
CA GLN A 797 76.38 15.54 8.93
C GLN A 797 77.43 15.79 7.84
N LEU A 798 77.17 15.38 6.60
CA LEU A 798 78.01 15.69 5.44
C LEU A 798 78.10 17.21 5.22
N LYS A 799 76.95 17.91 5.16
CA LYS A 799 76.94 19.39 5.02
C LYS A 799 77.68 20.12 6.14
N ALA A 800 77.63 19.62 7.37
CA ALA A 800 78.42 20.16 8.47
C ALA A 800 79.93 19.93 8.25
N LYS A 801 80.33 18.78 7.69
CA LYS A 801 81.72 18.50 7.32
C LYS A 801 82.19 19.28 6.10
N ASP A 802 81.32 19.56 5.14
CA ASP A 802 81.62 20.44 4.01
C ASP A 802 81.94 21.86 4.52
N VAL A 803 81.17 22.39 5.48
CA VAL A 803 81.44 23.70 6.13
C VAL A 803 82.71 23.68 7.00
N ASP A 804 83.00 22.57 7.70
CA ASP A 804 84.29 22.40 8.38
C ASP A 804 85.47 22.44 7.38
N ILE A 805 85.31 21.81 6.21
CA ILE A 805 86.31 21.81 5.13
C ILE A 805 86.48 23.20 4.53
N GLU A 806 85.41 23.91 4.17
CA GLU A 806 85.47 25.31 3.69
C GLU A 806 86.21 26.23 4.68
N SER A 807 86.03 26.01 5.99
CA SER A 807 86.74 26.75 7.03
C SER A 807 88.24 26.43 7.08
N LEU A 808 88.61 25.15 6.92
CA LEU A 808 90.00 24.70 6.89
C LEU A 808 90.72 25.11 5.59
N GLU A 809 90.05 25.03 4.44
CA GLU A 809 90.54 25.53 3.16
C GLU A 809 90.82 27.03 3.23
N LYS A 810 89.91 27.81 3.83
CA LYS A 810 90.15 29.23 4.06
C LYS A 810 91.36 29.48 4.97
N GLN A 811 91.50 28.76 6.07
CA GLN A 811 92.67 28.87 6.96
C GLN A 811 93.98 28.52 6.23
N LEU A 812 93.97 27.52 5.35
CA LEU A 812 95.11 27.16 4.51
C LEU A 812 95.45 28.26 3.49
N ILE A 813 94.45 28.92 2.90
CA ILE A 813 94.65 30.08 2.01
C ILE A 813 95.25 31.25 2.78
N ASP A 814 94.69 31.60 3.94
CA ASP A 814 95.15 32.70 4.78
C ASP A 814 96.63 32.47 5.18
N ILE A 815 96.98 31.28 5.68
CA ILE A 815 98.37 30.88 6.01
C ILE A 815 99.28 30.88 4.76
N SER A 816 98.78 30.45 3.59
CA SER A 816 99.58 30.52 2.35
C SER A 816 99.92 31.95 1.96
N THR A 817 98.99 32.90 2.16
CA THR A 817 99.25 34.32 1.87
C THR A 817 100.24 34.93 2.87
N GLU A 818 100.20 34.52 4.14
CA GLU A 818 101.18 34.90 5.15
C GLU A 818 102.58 34.37 4.81
N ILE A 819 102.70 33.11 4.36
CA ILE A 819 103.95 32.52 3.88
C ILE A 819 104.52 33.30 2.68
N ASP A 820 103.67 33.70 1.72
CA ASP A 820 104.12 34.47 0.55
C ASP A 820 104.47 35.93 0.86
N LEU A 821 103.82 36.54 1.86
CA LEU A 821 104.26 37.82 2.44
C LEU A 821 105.65 37.69 3.09
N ILE A 822 105.86 36.68 3.94
CA ILE A 822 107.15 36.40 4.59
C ILE A 822 108.23 36.09 3.55
N ARG A 823 107.92 35.37 2.46
CA ARG A 823 108.84 35.17 1.32
C ARG A 823 109.21 36.49 0.64
N SER A 824 108.24 37.38 0.42
CA SER A 824 108.45 38.71 -0.16
C SER A 824 109.36 39.58 0.72
N GLU A 825 109.19 39.54 2.05
CA GLU A 825 110.05 40.27 2.99
C GLU A 825 111.47 39.69 3.07
N ASN A 826 111.61 38.37 3.12
CA ASN A 826 112.93 37.71 3.03
C ASN A 826 113.65 38.06 1.72
N MET A 827 112.93 38.18 0.60
CA MET A 827 113.52 38.58 -0.69
C MET A 827 114.04 40.03 -0.66
N LYS A 828 113.30 40.96 -0.02
CA LYS A 828 113.77 42.35 0.18
C LYS A 828 115.04 42.39 1.05
N LEU A 829 115.01 41.69 2.19
CA LEU A 829 116.17 41.58 3.09
C LEU A 829 117.38 40.93 2.41
N HIS A 830 117.17 39.98 1.49
CA HIS A 830 118.24 39.36 0.73
C HIS A 830 118.92 40.35 -0.23
N VAL A 831 118.13 41.14 -0.97
CA VAL A 831 118.64 42.22 -1.84
C VAL A 831 119.36 43.30 -1.03
N GLU A 832 118.86 43.65 0.16
CA GLU A 832 119.47 44.65 1.03
C GLU A 832 120.79 44.15 1.65
N LEU A 833 120.86 42.88 2.06
CA LEU A 833 122.11 42.22 2.48
C LEU A 833 123.13 42.12 1.33
N GLU A 834 122.68 41.89 0.10
CA GLU A 834 123.56 41.85 -1.06
C GLU A 834 124.07 43.25 -1.42
N ALA A 835 123.25 44.30 -1.30
CA ALA A 835 123.70 45.69 -1.40
C ALA A 835 124.74 46.05 -0.32
N GLN A 836 124.55 45.56 0.93
CA GLN A 836 125.53 45.74 2.01
C GLN A 836 126.84 44.98 1.73
N ARG A 837 126.80 43.74 1.24
CA ARG A 837 128.01 42.98 0.82
C ARG A 837 128.81 43.73 -0.26
N ASN A 838 128.12 44.22 -1.29
CA ASN A 838 128.70 45.02 -2.36
C ASN A 838 129.29 46.36 -1.86
N LEU A 839 128.84 46.87 -0.71
CA LEU A 839 129.43 48.05 -0.06
C LEU A 839 130.67 47.67 0.76
N CYS A 840 130.63 46.57 1.52
CA CYS A 840 131.79 46.05 2.26
C CYS A 840 132.97 45.73 1.33
N GLU A 841 132.72 45.07 0.19
CA GLU A 841 133.78 44.76 -0.79
C GLU A 841 134.45 46.04 -1.34
N LYS A 842 133.66 47.09 -1.64
CA LYS A 842 134.20 48.40 -2.05
C LYS A 842 135.03 49.07 -0.95
N LEU A 843 134.62 48.95 0.31
CA LEU A 843 135.36 49.50 1.45
C LEU A 843 136.67 48.74 1.70
N ASP A 844 136.70 47.41 1.56
CA ASP A 844 137.94 46.63 1.64
C ASP A 844 138.89 46.93 0.46
N ILE A 845 138.39 47.08 -0.76
CA ILE A 845 139.19 47.56 -1.91
C ILE A 845 139.80 48.95 -1.62
N GLN A 846 139.02 49.88 -1.07
CA GLN A 846 139.49 51.22 -0.72
C GLN A 846 140.55 51.19 0.41
N LYS A 847 140.37 50.30 1.39
CA LYS A 847 141.29 50.07 2.52
C LYS A 847 142.62 49.44 2.09
N GLU A 848 142.61 48.46 1.18
CA GLU A 848 143.86 47.91 0.62
C GLU A 848 144.57 48.95 -0.28
N LYS A 849 143.83 49.81 -0.99
CA LYS A 849 144.44 50.97 -1.70
C LYS A 849 145.12 51.94 -0.74
N GLN A 850 144.46 52.33 0.36
CA GLN A 850 145.05 53.21 1.37
C GLN A 850 146.26 52.60 2.08
N LYS A 851 146.28 51.27 2.28
CA LYS A 851 147.48 50.55 2.76
C LYS A 851 148.64 50.64 1.75
N ALA A 852 148.38 50.49 0.45
CA ALA A 852 149.41 50.61 -0.57
C ALA A 852 150.01 52.02 -0.60
N GLU A 853 149.15 53.06 -0.57
CA GLU A 853 149.55 54.47 -0.45
C GLU A 853 150.38 54.73 0.82
N LEU A 854 150.03 54.09 1.95
CA LEU A 854 150.79 54.18 3.21
C LEU A 854 152.18 53.51 3.11
N ILE A 855 152.28 52.36 2.44
CA ILE A 855 153.56 51.63 2.23
C ILE A 855 154.50 52.46 1.34
N GLU A 856 153.98 53.08 0.28
CA GLU A 856 154.72 53.99 -0.59
C GLU A 856 155.25 55.21 0.20
N TYR A 857 154.43 55.77 1.10
CA TYR A 857 154.85 56.83 2.01
C TYR A 857 155.93 56.39 3.00
N GLN A 858 155.83 55.18 3.54
CA GLN A 858 156.84 54.60 4.45
C GLN A 858 158.19 54.38 3.76
N LEU A 859 158.20 53.94 2.50
CA LEU A 859 159.41 53.83 1.69
C LEU A 859 160.07 55.20 1.46
N SER A 860 159.28 56.21 1.10
CA SER A 860 159.75 57.61 0.94
C SER A 860 160.37 58.17 2.23
N CYS A 861 159.73 57.97 3.38
CA CYS A 861 160.30 58.33 4.68
C CYS A 861 161.63 57.61 4.98
N LYS A 862 161.79 56.37 4.52
CA LYS A 862 163.02 55.59 4.74
C LYS A 862 164.20 56.14 3.92
N GLU A 863 163.97 56.53 2.67
CA GLU A 863 165.00 57.22 1.87
C GLU A 863 165.42 58.58 2.48
N LEU A 864 164.46 59.30 3.09
CA LEU A 864 164.73 60.58 3.75
C LEU A 864 165.51 60.41 5.07
N LEU A 865 165.37 59.27 5.74
CA LEU A 865 166.21 58.88 6.88
C LEU A 865 167.64 58.54 6.43
N GLU A 866 167.82 57.70 5.40
CA GLU A 866 169.15 57.40 4.87
C GLU A 866 169.90 58.64 4.35
N LYS A 867 169.18 59.67 3.87
CA LYS A 867 169.75 60.97 3.51
C LYS A 867 170.13 61.81 4.74
N ASN A 868 169.38 61.71 5.85
CA ASN A 868 169.71 62.37 7.12
C ASN A 868 170.96 61.78 7.78
N ASP A 869 171.09 60.45 7.79
CA ASP A 869 172.22 59.80 8.48
C ASP A 869 173.56 60.07 7.78
N LYS A 870 173.57 60.11 6.44
CA LYS A 870 174.75 60.52 5.65
C LYS A 870 175.19 61.97 5.97
N LEU A 871 174.23 62.88 6.15
CA LEU A 871 174.51 64.26 6.58
C LEU A 871 174.99 64.34 8.04
N ARG A 872 174.66 63.36 8.90
CA ARG A 872 175.17 63.28 10.28
C ARG A 872 176.62 62.78 10.33
N GLU A 873 177.02 61.87 9.44
CA GLU A 873 178.41 61.42 9.33
C GLU A 873 179.35 62.54 8.87
N GLU A 874 178.96 63.37 7.89
CA GLU A 874 179.73 64.57 7.50
C GLU A 874 179.93 65.56 8.66
N ILE A 875 178.90 65.76 9.49
CA ILE A 875 178.96 66.64 10.67
C ILE A 875 179.88 66.08 11.76
N LEU A 876 180.00 64.74 11.88
CA LEU A 876 180.87 64.11 12.88
C LEU A 876 182.35 64.33 12.57
N ILE A 877 182.75 64.09 11.31
CA ILE A 877 184.15 64.16 10.85
C ILE A 877 184.75 65.57 11.03
N LEU A 878 183.94 66.63 10.89
CA LEU A 878 184.38 68.01 11.08
C LEU A 878 184.52 68.45 12.55
N ARG A 879 184.15 67.63 13.53
CA ARG A 879 184.20 67.99 14.95
C ARG A 879 185.43 67.46 15.71
N GLU A 880 186.12 66.44 15.20
CA GLU A 880 187.18 65.72 15.93
C GLU A 880 188.63 66.25 15.69
N MET A 881 188.82 67.57 15.62
CA MET A 881 190.15 68.21 15.53
C MET A 881 190.50 69.22 16.65
N GLY A 882 189.71 69.29 17.73
CA GLY A 882 190.03 70.09 18.93
C GLY A 882 189.11 69.76 20.10
N GLY A 883 189.66 69.54 21.31
CA GLY A 883 188.93 68.89 22.41
C GLY A 883 188.97 69.60 23.77
N GLY A 884 188.06 69.15 24.65
CA GLY A 884 187.82 69.62 26.02
C GLY A 884 186.95 70.89 26.11
N ASP A 885 185.94 71.02 26.97
CA ASP A 885 185.22 70.09 27.88
C ASP A 885 183.86 70.77 28.26
N THR A 886 182.87 70.25 28.99
CA THR A 886 182.79 69.11 29.93
C THR A 886 181.40 68.44 29.92
N ASN A 887 181.26 67.31 30.62
CA ASN A 887 179.98 66.69 31.05
C ASN A 887 179.15 67.61 32.00
N THR A 888 177.85 67.40 32.29
CA THR A 888 177.16 66.14 32.65
C THR A 888 175.68 66.02 32.22
N HIS A 889 175.25 64.77 31.96
CA HIS A 889 173.86 64.31 31.80
C HIS A 889 173.03 64.26 33.11
N VAL A 890 171.70 64.08 32.98
CA VAL A 890 170.95 62.86 33.39
C VAL A 890 169.57 62.85 32.71
N SER A 891 169.12 61.69 32.20
CA SER A 891 167.72 61.45 31.80
C SER A 891 167.34 59.96 31.79
N GLY A 892 166.05 59.70 31.97
CA GLY A 892 165.34 58.42 31.77
C GLY A 892 163.88 58.74 31.40
N SER A 893 162.95 57.82 31.16
CA SER A 893 162.97 56.34 31.13
C SER A 893 161.58 55.86 30.60
N TYR A 894 161.49 54.69 29.95
CA TYR A 894 160.39 53.68 29.94
C TYR A 894 158.90 54.13 30.21
N HIS A 895 157.82 53.61 29.58
CA HIS A 895 157.55 52.30 28.94
C HIS A 895 156.25 52.35 28.05
N PRO A 896 155.48 51.28 27.67
CA PRO A 896 154.74 51.25 26.40
C PRO A 896 153.25 50.78 26.53
N THR A 897 152.77 50.04 25.52
CA THR A 897 151.50 49.27 25.40
C THR A 897 150.19 50.09 25.29
N MET A 898 149.22 49.67 24.46
CA MET A 898 149.15 48.47 23.58
C MET A 898 148.64 48.82 22.18
#